data_AF-A0A4Y2WVM3-F1
#
_entry.id   AF-A0A4Y2WVM3-F1
#
_cell.length_a   1.000
_cell.length_b   1.000
_cell.length_c   1.000
_cell.angle_alpha   90.00
_cell.angle_beta   90.00
_cell.angle_gamma   90.00
#
_symmetry.space_group_name_H-M   'P 1'
#
loop_
_entity.id
_entity.type
_entity.pdbx_description
1 polymer ?
#
loop_
_entity_poly.entity_id
_entity_poly.type
_entity_poly.pdbx_seq_one_letter_code
_entity_poly.pdbx_strand_id
1 'polypeptide(L)'
;MRDARRPTLLNRAKTLHRDAGVPLGPCTYKEIEVFEQWLNVQIVVISSESLNQVSYRGKDRSRRINLYLHNDHYDVIKSLKGFYGADHYCESCDKPYGRIEDHRCPNACHVCFRTDCVPGQTKRCKDCDRLCQSEGCFRTHKETKGRQKFSLCDKMYQCRKCSKLISRRYCPKESHRCGTTKCPSCKAYVVAPDHYCFLQTVASKAHSDRLIFFDFETDQSSGIHEVNFAVAQYFNGEEMVFKGYDSLKDFCSWLFSPVHKNFTAIAHNMKGDNQQYVGSFPDAKYFSPDQMASKARDKFLAWYEGQKGEIFDFQSEMLSYCRSDVDILRRFCIEFRRQFIEIAEVDPFCYVTIASACMAAFRSKHLVQDTIAMVPVHGYINRTKFSHEAIRWLDYIALKETVTIQHALNQNGEKSVNGLSVDGYCAETNTIYQFHGCFFHGCPDCFDGDALNPLLGLPMNALFEKTKATSAKLQKAGYTLVEKWEHEFRREIELDAHLQKFIQSHELKERLNPRDAFFGGRTNAVKLYFEGTAKYVDFTSLYPWVNKYCMYPVGHPQIITENFADIESYFGFVKCRILPPRGIYLPVLNLRCNGKLMFPLCRCCAETLNQSLCEHSDEERSMIGTWVTEEVKVAIQKGYKITKIFEVYHFKEKSDRLFKSYIDLFLKIKQESSGYPSDCSTDAEKTAYVQQYYEKEGVQLNPAEIQQNPGRRQVAKLTLNSFWGRWGMNINKSQLTYVNSLSAFNKILADPTKNVKDVYLPTPEVAAIVWESKKDFIPQDTVTNIFWQRLRRLGLA
;
A
#
# COMPACT_ATOMS: atom_id res chain seq x y z
N MET A 1 21.96 25.41 -36.43
CA MET A 1 23.40 25.74 -36.54
C MET A 1 24.21 24.45 -36.51
N ARG A 2 24.93 24.11 -37.58
CA ARG A 2 25.87 22.97 -37.59
C ARG A 2 27.09 23.38 -36.77
N ASP A 3 27.27 22.75 -35.62
CA ASP A 3 28.38 23.03 -34.71
C ASP A 3 29.73 22.78 -35.42
N ALA A 4 30.54 23.83 -35.60
CA ALA A 4 31.85 23.76 -36.25
C ALA A 4 32.84 22.82 -35.53
N ARG A 5 32.53 22.37 -34.30
CA ARG A 5 33.31 21.37 -33.55
C ARG A 5 33.15 19.95 -34.07
N ARG A 6 32.10 19.64 -34.84
CA ARG A 6 31.78 18.26 -35.29
C ARG A 6 32.89 17.61 -36.14
N PRO A 7 33.47 18.27 -37.16
CA PRO A 7 34.56 17.70 -37.96
C PRO A 7 35.84 17.47 -37.16
N THR A 8 36.20 18.42 -36.30
CA THR A 8 37.39 18.32 -35.42
C THR A 8 37.24 17.20 -34.40
N LEU A 9 36.06 17.07 -33.77
CA LEU A 9 35.76 15.97 -32.83
C LEU A 9 35.76 14.62 -33.56
N LEU A 10 35.22 14.55 -34.77
CA LEU A 10 35.24 13.33 -35.58
C LEU A 10 36.67 12.90 -35.94
N ASN A 11 37.55 13.84 -36.32
CA ASN A 11 38.95 13.55 -36.59
C ASN A 11 39.71 13.10 -35.33
N ARG A 12 39.41 13.69 -34.18
CA ARG A 12 39.96 13.25 -32.88
C ARG A 12 39.45 11.86 -32.49
N ALA A 13 38.18 11.55 -32.74
CA ALA A 13 37.62 10.22 -32.50
C ALA A 13 38.28 9.17 -33.40
N LYS A 14 38.44 9.44 -34.71
CA LYS A 14 39.16 8.55 -35.63
C LYS A 14 40.61 8.31 -35.21
N THR A 15 41.28 9.36 -34.71
CA THR A 15 42.64 9.27 -34.16
C THR A 15 42.66 8.38 -32.91
N LEU A 16 41.73 8.59 -31.97
CA LEU A 16 41.59 7.77 -30.77
C LEU A 16 41.36 6.29 -31.10
N HIS A 17 40.47 5.98 -32.05
CA HIS A 17 40.23 4.61 -32.52
C HIS A 17 41.51 3.96 -33.06
N ARG A 18 42.22 4.66 -33.94
CA ARG A 18 43.48 4.16 -34.53
C ARG A 18 44.55 3.94 -33.44
N ASP A 19 44.73 4.91 -32.56
CA ASP A 19 45.81 4.90 -31.57
C ASP A 19 45.53 3.89 -30.43
N ALA A 20 44.26 3.63 -30.12
CA ALA A 20 43.83 2.60 -29.18
C ALA A 20 43.67 1.20 -29.81
N GLY A 21 43.83 1.06 -31.13
CA GLY A 21 43.68 -0.22 -31.85
C GLY A 21 42.23 -0.71 -31.96
N VAL A 22 41.24 0.19 -31.86
CA VAL A 22 39.81 -0.14 -31.95
C VAL A 22 39.30 0.18 -33.36
N PRO A 23 38.79 -0.80 -34.14
CA PRO A 23 38.21 -0.55 -35.46
C PRO A 23 37.08 0.48 -35.42
N LEU A 24 36.90 1.23 -36.51
CA LEU A 24 35.76 2.15 -36.63
C LEU A 24 34.48 1.34 -36.81
N GLY A 25 33.53 1.51 -35.89
CA GLY A 25 32.25 0.79 -35.89
C GLY A 25 31.47 0.97 -34.58
N PRO A 26 30.37 0.23 -34.41
CA PRO A 26 29.64 0.19 -33.14
C PRO A 26 30.56 -0.20 -31.98
N CYS A 27 30.49 0.53 -30.88
CA CYS A 27 31.29 0.26 -29.68
C CYS A 27 30.40 -0.31 -28.57
N THR A 28 30.74 -1.50 -28.10
CA THR A 28 30.12 -2.16 -26.95
C THR A 28 30.97 -1.98 -25.70
N TYR A 29 30.60 -2.64 -24.60
CA TYR A 29 31.40 -2.66 -23.37
C TYR A 29 32.82 -3.22 -23.58
N LYS A 30 33.03 -4.06 -24.61
CA LYS A 30 34.37 -4.59 -24.95
C LYS A 30 35.30 -3.49 -25.46
N GLU A 31 34.83 -2.68 -26.41
CA GLU A 31 35.62 -1.58 -26.96
C GLU A 31 35.83 -0.47 -25.93
N ILE A 32 34.84 -0.24 -25.05
CA ILE A 32 34.97 0.68 -23.92
C ILE A 32 36.17 0.29 -23.03
N GLU A 33 36.32 -0.99 -22.68
CA GLU A 33 37.45 -1.45 -21.86
C GLU A 33 38.81 -1.13 -22.49
N VAL A 34 38.93 -1.23 -23.83
CA VAL A 34 40.16 -0.87 -24.55
C VAL A 34 40.43 0.63 -24.45
N PHE A 35 39.40 1.46 -24.64
CA PHE A 35 39.54 2.91 -24.49
C PHE A 35 39.87 3.33 -23.04
N GLU A 36 39.30 2.67 -22.04
CA GLU A 36 39.63 2.90 -20.62
C GLU A 36 41.12 2.67 -20.34
N GLN A 37 41.67 1.56 -20.87
CA GLN A 37 43.08 1.22 -20.70
C GLN A 37 43.97 2.24 -21.39
N TRP A 38 43.67 2.62 -22.63
CA TRP A 38 44.47 3.58 -23.39
C TRP A 38 44.42 4.99 -22.81
N LEU A 39 43.24 5.45 -22.39
CA LEU A 39 43.04 6.79 -21.79
C LEU A 39 43.43 6.84 -20.31
N ASN A 40 43.62 5.69 -19.66
CA ASN A 40 43.82 5.56 -18.22
C ASN A 40 42.70 6.25 -17.40
N VAL A 41 41.45 5.98 -17.77
CA VAL A 41 40.24 6.51 -17.12
C VAL A 41 39.30 5.39 -16.70
N GLN A 42 38.40 5.66 -15.76
CA GLN A 42 37.28 4.79 -15.44
C GLN A 42 36.05 5.31 -16.21
N ILE A 43 35.44 4.46 -17.03
CA ILE A 43 34.17 4.71 -17.70
C ILE A 43 33.07 3.96 -16.93
N VAL A 44 31.99 4.68 -16.64
CA VAL A 44 30.78 4.11 -16.06
C VAL A 44 29.64 4.39 -17.02
N VAL A 45 28.93 3.35 -17.45
CA VAL A 45 27.78 3.47 -18.35
C VAL A 45 26.50 3.28 -17.56
N ILE A 46 25.57 4.22 -17.73
CA ILE A 46 24.20 4.14 -17.26
C ILE A 46 23.32 3.87 -18.48
N SER A 47 22.46 2.85 -18.46
CA SER A 47 21.66 2.45 -19.63
C SER A 47 20.17 2.67 -19.44
N SER A 48 19.52 3.23 -20.46
CA SER A 48 18.06 3.34 -20.57
C SER A 48 17.35 1.99 -20.58
N GLU A 49 17.94 0.99 -21.24
CA GLU A 49 17.41 -0.39 -21.28
C GLU A 49 17.47 -1.06 -19.91
N SER A 50 18.36 -0.60 -19.03
CA SER A 50 18.49 -1.05 -17.65
C SER A 50 17.80 -0.12 -16.65
N LEU A 51 16.72 0.56 -17.06
CA LEU A 51 15.96 1.49 -16.21
C LEU A 51 16.83 2.60 -15.60
N ASN A 52 17.79 3.12 -16.38
CA ASN A 52 18.74 4.15 -15.97
C ASN A 52 19.62 3.74 -14.77
N GLN A 53 19.89 2.45 -14.64
CA GLN A 53 20.88 1.90 -13.72
C GLN A 53 22.26 1.78 -14.40
N VAL A 54 23.30 1.68 -13.57
CA VAL A 54 24.66 1.41 -14.05
C VAL A 54 24.69 0.03 -14.69
N SER A 55 24.96 -0.02 -15.99
CA SER A 55 25.03 -1.25 -16.79
C SER A 55 26.48 -1.71 -17.01
N TYR A 56 27.44 -0.81 -16.87
CA TYR A 56 28.87 -1.11 -16.94
C TYR A 56 29.67 -0.20 -16.00
N ARG A 57 30.69 -0.77 -15.36
CA ARG A 57 31.65 -0.05 -14.52
C ARG A 57 33.04 -0.62 -14.76
N GLY A 58 33.94 0.19 -15.30
CA GLY A 58 35.35 -0.19 -15.42
C GLY A 58 36.13 -0.10 -14.11
N LYS A 59 37.41 -0.46 -14.19
CA LYS A 59 38.34 -0.49 -13.05
C LYS A 59 38.51 0.91 -12.45
N ASP A 60 38.73 0.99 -11.13
CA ASP A 60 38.92 2.27 -10.44
C ASP A 60 40.19 2.99 -10.96
N ARG A 61 40.02 4.24 -11.38
CA ARG A 61 41.08 5.13 -11.87
C ARG A 61 40.88 6.55 -11.32
N SER A 62 41.89 7.41 -11.42
CA SER A 62 41.86 8.77 -10.88
C SER A 62 40.86 9.70 -11.57
N ARG A 63 40.48 9.40 -12.82
CA ARG A 63 39.53 10.18 -13.60
C ARG A 63 38.36 9.30 -14.04
N ARG A 64 37.14 9.68 -13.63
CA ARG A 64 35.88 9.01 -13.98
C ARG A 64 35.14 9.76 -15.09
N ILE A 65 34.61 9.03 -16.07
CA ILE A 65 33.73 9.52 -17.14
C ILE A 65 32.42 8.74 -17.03
N ASN A 66 31.30 9.45 -17.00
CA ASN A 66 29.98 8.83 -16.96
C ASN A 66 29.33 8.98 -18.32
N LEU A 67 28.87 7.87 -18.90
CA LEU A 67 28.18 7.82 -20.17
C LEU A 67 26.74 7.34 -19.96
N TYR A 68 25.83 7.86 -20.77
CA TYR A 68 24.44 7.45 -20.84
C TYR A 68 24.20 6.71 -22.16
N LEU A 69 23.83 5.43 -22.10
CA LEU A 69 23.52 4.60 -23.25
C LEU A 69 22.00 4.59 -23.51
N HIS A 70 21.59 5.09 -24.67
CA HIS A 70 20.21 5.05 -25.14
C HIS A 70 20.15 5.01 -26.66
N ASN A 71 19.23 4.21 -27.23
CA ASN A 71 19.06 4.07 -28.68
C ASN A 71 20.39 3.82 -29.42
N ASP A 72 21.21 2.90 -28.91
CA ASP A 72 22.56 2.59 -29.43
C ASP A 72 23.52 3.80 -29.50
N HIS A 73 23.27 4.85 -28.70
CA HIS A 73 24.07 6.07 -28.63
C HIS A 73 24.58 6.33 -27.20
N TYR A 74 25.81 6.87 -27.09
CA TYR A 74 26.42 7.28 -25.83
C TYR A 74 26.47 8.81 -25.70
N ASP A 75 25.84 9.33 -24.66
CA ASP A 75 25.94 10.73 -24.25
C ASP A 75 26.78 10.89 -22.98
N VAL A 76 27.45 12.04 -22.82
CA VAL A 76 28.24 12.30 -21.61
C VAL A 76 27.37 12.85 -20.47
N ILE A 77 27.41 12.20 -19.31
CA ILE A 77 26.78 12.69 -18.08
C ILE A 77 27.78 13.59 -17.34
N LYS A 78 27.58 14.91 -17.45
CA LYS A 78 28.43 15.90 -16.76
C LYS A 78 28.15 16.02 -15.26
N SER A 79 26.96 15.61 -14.82
CA SER A 79 26.54 15.70 -13.42
C SER A 79 25.59 14.57 -13.06
N LEU A 80 26.08 13.57 -12.33
CA LEU A 80 25.26 12.44 -11.86
C LEU A 80 24.13 12.90 -10.95
N LYS A 81 24.39 13.88 -10.05
CA LYS A 81 23.36 14.49 -9.21
C LYS A 81 22.25 15.14 -10.05
N GLY A 82 22.62 15.82 -11.14
CA GLY A 82 21.67 16.44 -12.07
C GLY A 82 20.87 15.40 -12.85
N PHE A 83 21.56 14.37 -13.34
CA PHE A 83 20.96 13.26 -14.07
C PHE A 83 19.91 12.52 -13.22
N TYR A 84 20.20 12.22 -11.95
CA TYR A 84 19.28 11.53 -11.03
C TYR A 84 18.34 12.44 -10.24
N GLY A 85 18.42 13.76 -10.38
CA GLY A 85 17.58 14.68 -9.60
C GLY A 85 17.71 14.56 -8.09
N ALA A 86 18.92 14.26 -7.64
CA ALA A 86 19.24 14.10 -6.24
C ALA A 86 20.13 15.23 -5.77
N ASP A 87 20.02 15.58 -4.48
CA ASP A 87 20.92 16.56 -3.86
C ASP A 87 22.37 16.07 -3.91
N HIS A 88 22.56 14.74 -3.84
CA HIS A 88 23.85 14.07 -3.86
C HIS A 88 23.81 12.75 -4.64
N TYR A 89 24.99 12.31 -5.09
CA TYR A 89 25.21 11.01 -5.70
C TYR A 89 26.47 10.39 -5.13
N CYS A 90 26.41 9.11 -4.75
CA CYS A 90 27.57 8.39 -4.25
C CYS A 90 28.23 7.63 -5.39
N GLU A 91 29.35 8.14 -5.87
CA GLU A 91 30.12 7.51 -6.93
C GLU A 91 30.65 6.13 -6.54
N SER A 92 30.93 5.91 -5.26
CA SER A 92 31.52 4.65 -4.82
C SER A 92 30.54 3.47 -4.85
N CYS A 93 29.25 3.71 -4.57
CA CYS A 93 28.22 2.66 -4.61
C CYS A 93 27.14 2.88 -5.67
N ASP A 94 27.34 3.86 -6.55
CA ASP A 94 26.45 4.22 -7.65
C ASP A 94 24.98 4.42 -7.27
N LYS A 95 24.75 5.16 -6.19
CA LYS A 95 23.38 5.45 -5.70
C LYS A 95 23.14 6.94 -5.50
N PRO A 96 22.03 7.49 -6.03
CA PRO A 96 21.57 8.83 -5.66
C PRO A 96 21.03 8.84 -4.23
N TYR A 97 21.15 9.98 -3.55
CA TYR A 97 20.56 10.16 -2.21
C TYR A 97 20.24 11.64 -1.95
N GLY A 98 19.19 11.89 -1.17
CA GLY A 98 18.81 13.26 -0.80
C GLY A 98 19.68 13.85 0.30
N ARG A 99 20.04 13.04 1.30
CA ARG A 99 20.70 13.53 2.52
C ARG A 99 21.81 12.60 2.95
N ILE A 100 22.93 13.18 3.33
CA ILE A 100 24.12 12.40 3.73
C ILE A 100 23.86 11.57 5.00
N GLU A 101 22.94 12.03 5.87
CA GLU A 101 22.54 11.33 7.10
C GLU A 101 21.81 10.02 6.83
N ASP A 102 21.13 9.93 5.69
CA ASP A 102 20.26 8.81 5.29
C ASP A 102 21.00 7.84 4.34
N HIS A 103 22.19 8.22 3.86
CA HIS A 103 23.02 7.39 2.99
C HIS A 103 23.99 6.50 3.77
N ARG A 104 24.09 5.22 3.37
CA ARG A 104 25.09 4.27 3.88
C ARG A 104 25.84 3.67 2.70
N CYS A 105 27.03 4.17 2.45
CA CYS A 105 27.93 3.60 1.44
C CYS A 105 28.71 2.43 2.07
N PRO A 106 28.74 1.24 1.43
CA PRO A 106 29.54 0.11 1.91
C PRO A 106 31.06 0.39 1.85
N ASN A 107 31.48 1.28 0.96
CA ASN A 107 32.89 1.55 0.66
C ASN A 107 33.42 2.82 1.35
N ALA A 108 32.65 3.42 2.25
CA ALA A 108 33.05 4.63 2.97
C ALA A 108 32.92 4.43 4.48
N CYS A 109 33.83 5.05 5.23
CA CYS A 109 33.80 5.02 6.68
C CYS A 109 32.46 5.54 7.21
N HIS A 110 31.75 4.73 8.00
CA HIS A 110 30.45 5.11 8.54
C HIS A 110 30.50 6.24 9.60
N VAL A 111 31.70 6.76 9.91
CA VAL A 111 31.90 7.86 10.86
C VAL A 111 32.15 9.18 10.15
N CYS A 112 33.20 9.23 9.32
CA CYS A 112 33.62 10.45 8.60
C CYS A 112 33.19 10.48 7.12
N PHE A 113 32.56 9.42 6.62
CA PHE A 113 32.05 9.26 5.25
C PHE A 113 33.10 9.35 4.12
N ARG A 114 34.39 9.21 4.47
CA ARG A 114 35.50 9.11 3.51
C ARG A 114 35.72 7.67 3.07
N THR A 115 36.03 7.48 1.78
CA THR A 115 36.40 6.18 1.18
C THR A 115 37.85 5.79 1.47
N ASP A 116 38.73 6.77 1.66
CA ASP A 116 40.15 6.62 1.95
C ASP A 116 40.46 6.71 3.47
N CYS A 117 39.48 6.40 4.31
CA CYS A 117 39.66 6.43 5.76
C CYS A 117 40.44 5.20 6.23
N VAL A 118 41.70 5.40 6.60
CA VAL A 118 42.56 4.33 7.12
C VAL A 118 42.30 4.10 8.62
N PRO A 119 42.05 2.85 9.05
CA PRO A 119 41.97 2.49 10.46
C PRO A 119 43.32 2.69 11.19
N GLY A 120 43.26 3.10 12.45
CA GLY A 120 44.41 3.27 13.33
C GLY A 120 43.97 3.20 14.79
N GLN A 121 44.59 4.01 15.65
CA GLN A 121 44.15 4.08 17.05
C GLN A 121 42.75 4.71 17.13
N THR A 122 41.77 3.92 17.59
CA THR A 122 40.39 4.38 17.68
C THR A 122 40.21 5.44 18.77
N LYS A 123 39.36 6.42 18.50
CA LYS A 123 39.08 7.54 19.41
C LYS A 123 37.59 7.79 19.51
N ARG A 124 37.04 7.74 20.72
CA ARG A 124 35.61 8.01 20.95
C ARG A 124 35.37 9.50 21.08
N CYS A 125 34.46 10.04 20.29
CA CYS A 125 34.05 11.43 20.40
C CYS A 125 33.18 11.67 21.64
N LYS A 126 33.49 12.70 22.43
CA LYS A 126 32.75 13.02 23.66
C LYS A 126 31.37 13.65 23.38
N ASP A 127 31.19 14.30 22.23
CA ASP A 127 29.97 15.05 21.92
C ASP A 127 28.87 14.16 21.31
N CYS A 128 29.26 13.32 20.33
CA CYS A 128 28.36 12.45 19.60
C CYS A 128 28.50 10.97 19.94
N ASP A 129 29.44 10.59 20.81
CA ASP A 129 29.70 9.20 21.27
C ASP A 129 30.08 8.18 20.20
N ARG A 130 30.19 8.60 18.93
CA ARG A 130 30.67 7.76 17.82
C ARG A 130 32.15 7.43 18.01
N LEU A 131 32.52 6.20 17.65
CA LEU A 131 33.91 5.72 17.72
C LEU A 131 34.61 5.96 16.38
N CYS A 132 35.52 6.93 16.34
CA CYS A 132 36.33 7.23 15.16
C CYS A 132 37.44 6.20 14.98
N GLN A 133 37.73 5.86 13.73
CA GLN A 133 38.69 4.79 13.41
C GLN A 133 40.16 5.22 13.54
N SER A 134 40.44 6.51 13.57
CA SER A 134 41.78 7.10 13.69
C SER A 134 41.69 8.57 14.12
N GLU A 135 42.82 9.19 14.49
CA GLU A 135 42.87 10.64 14.75
C GLU A 135 42.49 11.45 13.49
N GLY A 136 42.85 10.98 12.30
CA GLY A 136 42.42 11.57 11.03
C GLY A 136 40.90 11.52 10.85
N CYS A 137 40.28 10.37 11.14
CA CYS A 137 38.82 10.21 11.16
C CYS A 137 38.17 11.17 12.17
N PHE A 138 38.75 11.31 13.37
CA PHE A 138 38.24 12.18 14.42
C PHE A 138 38.18 13.65 13.99
N ARG A 139 39.28 14.17 13.42
CA ARG A 139 39.35 15.54 12.90
C ARG A 139 38.32 15.80 11.81
N THR A 140 38.28 14.94 10.78
CA THR A 140 37.34 15.12 9.65
C THR A 140 35.88 15.02 10.09
N HIS A 141 35.54 14.19 11.08
CA HIS A 141 34.14 14.12 11.52
C HIS A 141 33.66 15.42 12.20
N LYS A 142 34.56 16.14 12.88
CA LYS A 142 34.27 17.40 13.58
C LYS A 142 34.41 18.63 12.67
N GLU A 143 35.10 18.48 11.56
CA GLU A 143 35.31 19.54 10.61
C GLU A 143 33.99 19.99 9.97
N THR A 144 33.85 21.29 9.78
CA THR A 144 32.78 21.89 8.99
C THR A 144 33.39 22.40 7.68
N LYS A 145 32.96 21.85 6.54
CA LYS A 145 33.56 22.16 5.23
C LYS A 145 32.74 23.19 4.46
N GLY A 146 33.41 24.20 3.90
CA GLY A 146 32.82 25.19 3.00
C GLY A 146 31.66 25.98 3.64
N ARG A 147 30.50 26.02 2.97
CA ARG A 147 29.28 26.73 3.45
C ARG A 147 28.41 25.93 4.44
N GLN A 148 28.86 24.76 4.89
CA GLN A 148 28.06 23.95 5.82
C GLN A 148 28.00 24.66 7.19
N LYS A 149 26.83 24.63 7.84
CA LYS A 149 26.66 25.16 9.21
C LYS A 149 26.95 24.13 10.32
N PHE A 150 26.99 22.85 9.98
CA PHE A 150 27.04 21.75 10.94
C PHE A 150 27.96 20.64 10.43
N SER A 151 28.84 20.13 11.30
CA SER A 151 29.71 18.98 11.04
C SER A 151 28.94 17.65 11.04
N LEU A 152 29.61 16.54 10.73
CA LEU A 152 29.04 15.21 10.90
C LEU A 152 28.79 14.86 12.38
N CYS A 153 29.53 15.49 13.32
CA CYS A 153 29.28 15.39 14.75
C CYS A 153 27.92 15.96 15.15
N ASP A 154 27.61 17.13 14.59
CA ASP A 154 26.44 17.92 14.97
C ASP A 154 25.15 17.35 14.38
N LYS A 155 25.27 16.51 13.35
CA LYS A 155 24.12 15.90 12.67
C LYS A 155 23.68 14.60 13.31
N MET A 156 24.61 13.80 13.84
CA MET A 156 24.33 12.43 14.28
C MET A 156 25.12 12.05 15.54
N TYR A 157 24.49 11.27 16.42
CA TYR A 157 25.12 10.71 17.61
C TYR A 157 24.82 9.22 17.78
N GLN A 158 25.57 8.56 18.65
CA GLN A 158 25.39 7.16 19.00
C GLN A 158 24.85 7.04 20.45
N CYS A 159 23.72 6.35 20.70
CA CYS A 159 23.28 6.07 22.10
C CYS A 159 24.34 5.17 22.76
N ARG A 160 24.90 5.55 23.91
CA ARG A 160 25.83 4.67 24.65
C ARG A 160 25.19 3.38 25.16
N LYS A 161 23.87 3.38 25.37
CA LYS A 161 23.13 2.22 25.91
C LYS A 161 22.75 1.21 24.82
N CYS A 162 22.25 1.64 23.65
CA CYS A 162 21.80 0.72 22.57
C CYS A 162 22.70 0.74 21.32
N SER A 163 23.74 1.57 21.29
CA SER A 163 24.67 1.70 20.17
C SER A 163 24.06 2.14 18.83
N LYS A 164 22.76 2.47 18.77
CA LYS A 164 22.11 2.98 17.55
C LYS A 164 22.66 4.36 17.17
N LEU A 165 22.87 4.52 15.87
CA LEU A 165 23.22 5.80 15.24
C LEU A 165 21.96 6.58 14.92
N ILE A 166 21.82 7.77 15.49
CA ILE A 166 20.58 8.56 15.47
C ILE A 166 20.87 9.95 14.91
N SER A 167 20.02 10.42 14.01
CA SER A 167 20.06 11.80 13.51
C SER A 167 19.42 12.74 14.53
N ARG A 168 20.17 13.79 14.94
CA ARG A 168 19.68 14.81 15.88
C ARG A 168 18.46 15.56 15.35
N ARG A 169 18.28 15.62 14.02
CA ARG A 169 17.09 16.21 13.38
C ARG A 169 15.81 15.45 13.73
N TYR A 170 15.88 14.12 13.76
CA TYR A 170 14.69 13.28 13.99
C TYR A 170 14.49 12.98 15.48
N CYS A 171 15.56 12.94 16.26
CA CYS A 171 15.51 12.69 17.70
C CYS A 171 16.71 13.36 18.38
N PRO A 172 16.52 14.52 19.02
CA PRO A 172 17.55 15.16 19.84
C PRO A 172 18.10 14.20 20.91
N LYS A 173 19.36 14.37 21.32
CA LYS A 173 20.06 13.41 22.21
C LYS A 173 19.33 13.25 23.54
N GLU A 174 18.84 14.35 24.08
CA GLU A 174 18.02 14.48 25.29
C GLU A 174 16.63 13.84 25.18
N SER A 175 16.07 13.72 23.97
CA SER A 175 14.77 13.08 23.74
C SER A 175 14.87 11.57 23.49
N HIS A 176 16.08 11.02 23.37
CA HIS A 176 16.25 9.63 23.01
C HIS A 176 15.99 8.66 24.16
N ARG A 177 14.99 7.80 23.95
CA ARG A 177 14.74 6.63 24.80
C ARG A 177 15.16 5.37 24.05
N CYS A 178 16.29 4.83 24.46
CA CYS A 178 16.89 3.61 23.94
C CYS A 178 15.83 2.46 23.96
N GLY A 179 15.63 1.77 22.83
CA GLY A 179 14.59 0.73 22.67
C GLY A 179 13.22 1.20 22.13
N THR A 180 12.98 2.52 22.03
CA THR A 180 11.70 3.07 21.57
C THR A 180 11.73 3.58 20.13
N THR A 181 10.56 3.66 19.51
CA THR A 181 10.28 4.32 18.22
C THR A 181 9.05 5.22 18.37
N LYS A 182 8.88 6.21 17.50
CA LYS A 182 7.69 7.06 17.50
C LYS A 182 6.53 6.34 16.81
N CYS A 183 5.45 6.04 17.53
CA CYS A 183 4.24 5.47 16.95
C CYS A 183 3.60 6.47 15.97
N PRO A 184 3.34 6.08 14.71
CA PRO A 184 2.75 6.98 13.72
C PRO A 184 1.28 7.31 14.00
N SER A 185 0.62 6.59 14.89
CA SER A 185 -0.77 6.86 15.30
C SER A 185 -0.84 7.80 16.50
N CYS A 186 -0.53 7.32 17.71
CA CYS A 186 -0.61 8.11 18.94
C CYS A 186 0.53 9.13 19.10
N LYS A 187 1.53 9.12 18.21
CA LYS A 187 2.72 10.01 18.21
C LYS A 187 3.65 9.87 19.42
N ALA A 188 3.35 8.96 20.36
CA ALA A 188 4.20 8.66 21.51
C ALA A 188 5.45 7.84 21.13
N TYR A 189 6.52 7.97 21.91
CA TYR A 189 7.70 7.10 21.80
C TYR A 189 7.48 5.83 22.63
N VAL A 190 7.51 4.68 21.96
CA VAL A 190 7.05 3.39 22.48
C VAL A 190 8.01 2.28 22.08
N VAL A 191 8.09 1.21 22.86
CA VAL A 191 8.84 0.00 22.47
C VAL A 191 8.03 -0.70 21.38
N ALA A 192 8.54 -0.74 20.14
CA ALA A 192 7.73 -1.10 18.98
C ALA A 192 7.09 -2.51 19.07
N PRO A 193 7.82 -3.56 19.51
CA PRO A 193 7.23 -4.90 19.66
C PRO A 193 6.09 -4.98 20.68
N ASP A 194 6.13 -4.15 21.71
CA ASP A 194 5.18 -4.20 22.84
C ASP A 194 4.07 -3.15 22.72
N HIS A 195 4.09 -2.35 21.64
CA HIS A 195 3.14 -1.26 21.47
C HIS A 195 1.91 -1.67 20.67
N TYR A 196 0.87 -2.00 21.41
CA TYR A 196 -0.47 -2.20 20.90
C TYR A 196 -1.24 -0.86 20.94
N CYS A 197 -1.29 -0.19 19.78
CA CYS A 197 -1.96 1.11 19.64
C CYS A 197 -3.42 0.95 19.22
N PHE A 198 -4.25 1.91 19.58
CA PHE A 198 -5.62 2.02 19.10
C PHE A 198 -5.78 3.12 18.03
N LEU A 199 -6.84 3.01 17.23
CA LEU A 199 -7.24 4.05 16.31
C LEU A 199 -7.59 5.31 17.10
N GLN A 200 -7.02 6.44 16.70
CA GLN A 200 -7.19 7.71 17.42
C GLN A 200 -8.37 8.50 16.84
N THR A 201 -9.07 9.23 17.71
CA THR A 201 -9.97 10.30 17.24
C THR A 201 -9.19 11.35 16.47
N VAL A 202 -9.86 12.06 15.57
CA VAL A 202 -9.25 13.13 14.79
C VAL A 202 -10.10 14.38 14.90
N ALA A 203 -9.43 15.52 15.05
CA ALA A 203 -10.10 16.80 14.85
C ALA A 203 -10.47 16.95 13.38
N SER A 204 -11.64 17.54 13.13
CA SER A 204 -12.04 17.94 11.79
C SER A 204 -11.02 18.94 11.21
N LYS A 205 -10.73 18.80 9.91
CA LYS A 205 -9.89 19.76 9.21
C LYS A 205 -10.60 21.11 9.14
N ALA A 206 -9.84 22.20 9.24
CA ALA A 206 -10.38 23.54 9.04
C ALA A 206 -10.95 23.67 7.62
N HIS A 207 -12.15 24.23 7.54
CA HIS A 207 -12.87 24.49 6.30
C HIS A 207 -12.11 25.52 5.45
N SER A 208 -12.19 25.42 4.14
CA SER A 208 -11.62 26.40 3.20
C SER A 208 -12.56 26.66 2.04
N ASP A 209 -12.89 27.92 1.81
CA ASP A 209 -13.75 28.37 0.70
C ASP A 209 -12.96 28.63 -0.58
N ARG A 210 -11.67 28.26 -0.60
CA ARG A 210 -10.79 28.35 -1.77
C ARG A 210 -11.11 27.24 -2.77
N LEU A 211 -12.32 27.27 -3.31
CA LEU A 211 -12.84 26.34 -4.29
C LEU A 211 -13.06 27.07 -5.62
N ILE A 212 -12.68 26.41 -6.71
CA ILE A 212 -12.96 26.81 -8.09
C ILE A 212 -13.69 25.66 -8.76
N PHE A 213 -14.83 25.94 -9.38
CA PHE A 213 -15.61 25.00 -10.16
C PHE A 213 -15.36 25.33 -11.63
N PHE A 214 -15.12 24.35 -12.48
CA PHE A 214 -14.91 24.63 -13.89
C PHE A 214 -15.39 23.50 -14.79
N ASP A 215 -15.59 23.82 -16.06
CA ASP A 215 -15.84 22.83 -17.11
C ASP A 215 -15.12 23.24 -18.39
N PHE A 216 -14.84 22.25 -19.22
CA PHE A 216 -14.25 22.41 -20.54
C PHE A 216 -15.19 21.88 -21.61
N GLU A 217 -15.28 22.65 -22.69
CA GLU A 217 -15.86 22.16 -23.94
C GLU A 217 -14.74 21.95 -24.94
N THR A 218 -14.83 20.84 -25.67
CA THR A 218 -13.76 20.39 -26.59
C THR A 218 -14.29 20.14 -27.98
N ASP A 219 -13.64 20.69 -28.99
CA ASP A 219 -13.76 20.27 -30.38
C ASP A 219 -13.08 18.91 -30.56
N GLN A 220 -13.72 17.97 -31.24
CA GLN A 220 -13.16 16.64 -31.52
C GLN A 220 -13.11 16.30 -33.00
N SER A 221 -13.40 17.27 -33.88
CA SER A 221 -13.51 17.06 -35.32
C SER A 221 -12.22 16.51 -35.96
N SER A 222 -11.06 16.76 -35.32
CA SER A 222 -9.74 16.25 -35.73
C SER A 222 -9.41 14.86 -35.19
N GLY A 223 -10.27 14.26 -34.35
CA GLY A 223 -9.99 13.07 -33.56
C GLY A 223 -9.16 13.33 -32.29
N ILE A 224 -8.83 14.59 -32.01
CA ILE A 224 -8.13 15.06 -30.81
C ILE A 224 -9.06 16.00 -30.04
N HIS A 225 -9.11 15.89 -28.71
CA HIS A 225 -9.90 16.80 -27.87
C HIS A 225 -9.18 18.14 -27.74
N GLU A 226 -9.65 19.17 -28.43
CA GLU A 226 -9.12 20.54 -28.34
C GLU A 226 -10.08 21.45 -27.57
N VAL A 227 -9.67 21.98 -26.42
CA VAL A 227 -10.51 22.88 -25.61
C VAL A 227 -10.65 24.23 -26.31
N ASN A 228 -11.88 24.59 -26.66
CA ASN A 228 -12.18 25.89 -27.26
C ASN A 228 -13.06 26.78 -26.37
N PHE A 229 -13.60 26.24 -25.27
CA PHE A 229 -14.21 27.03 -24.20
C PHE A 229 -13.86 26.45 -22.83
N ALA A 230 -13.59 27.34 -21.87
CA ALA A 230 -13.50 27.00 -20.46
C ALA A 230 -14.28 28.02 -19.62
N VAL A 231 -15.10 27.54 -18.71
CA VAL A 231 -15.81 28.39 -17.73
C VAL A 231 -15.35 27.98 -16.35
N ALA A 232 -15.02 28.95 -15.51
CA ALA A 232 -14.66 28.74 -14.12
C ALA A 232 -15.44 29.68 -13.21
N GLN A 233 -15.88 29.19 -12.05
CA GLN A 233 -16.53 29.97 -11.02
C GLN A 233 -15.85 29.78 -9.68
N TYR A 234 -15.61 30.87 -8.95
CA TYR A 234 -15.20 30.82 -7.56
C TYR A 234 -16.35 30.40 -6.64
N PHE A 235 -16.04 30.08 -5.39
CA PHE A 235 -17.03 29.77 -4.36
C PHE A 235 -18.10 30.85 -4.16
N ASN A 236 -17.73 32.14 -4.25
CA ASN A 236 -18.65 33.29 -4.15
C ASN A 236 -19.51 33.48 -5.41
N GLY A 237 -19.22 32.74 -6.48
CA GLY A 237 -19.90 32.79 -7.76
C GLY A 237 -19.36 33.77 -8.79
N GLU A 238 -18.24 34.44 -8.51
CA GLU A 238 -17.50 35.20 -9.52
C GLU A 238 -17.04 34.28 -10.66
N GLU A 239 -17.30 34.69 -11.91
CA GLU A 239 -17.11 33.89 -13.13
C GLU A 239 -15.90 34.37 -13.94
N MET A 240 -15.16 33.42 -14.50
CA MET A 240 -14.13 33.60 -15.51
C MET A 240 -14.46 32.76 -16.74
N VAL A 241 -14.44 33.36 -17.92
CA VAL A 241 -14.71 32.67 -19.20
C VAL A 241 -13.52 32.83 -20.12
N PHE A 242 -13.06 31.72 -20.67
CA PHE A 242 -12.00 31.63 -21.66
C PHE A 242 -12.63 31.12 -22.96
N LYS A 243 -12.35 31.79 -24.08
CA LYS A 243 -12.97 31.51 -25.38
C LYS A 243 -11.90 31.39 -26.47
N GLY A 244 -12.12 30.47 -27.41
CA GLY A 244 -11.22 30.21 -28.54
C GLY A 244 -10.23 29.07 -28.28
N TYR A 245 -9.47 28.68 -29.29
CA TYR A 245 -8.58 27.51 -29.22
C TYR A 245 -7.35 27.69 -28.30
N ASP A 246 -7.11 28.91 -27.78
CA ASP A 246 -6.13 29.16 -26.70
C ASP A 246 -6.73 29.00 -25.29
N SER A 247 -8.02 28.67 -25.16
CA SER A 247 -8.75 28.62 -23.87
C SER A 247 -8.07 27.75 -22.82
N LEU A 248 -7.55 26.58 -23.20
CA LEU A 248 -6.82 25.71 -22.27
C LEU A 248 -5.58 26.40 -21.70
N LYS A 249 -4.81 27.07 -22.55
CA LYS A 249 -3.57 27.74 -22.17
C LYS A 249 -3.85 28.93 -21.26
N ASP A 250 -4.87 29.72 -21.59
CA ASP A 250 -5.26 30.89 -20.80
C ASP A 250 -5.86 30.48 -19.46
N PHE A 251 -6.74 29.47 -19.45
CA PHE A 251 -7.27 28.88 -18.22
C PHE A 251 -6.15 28.32 -17.34
N CYS A 252 -5.20 27.56 -17.91
CA CYS A 252 -4.08 27.02 -17.14
C CYS A 252 -3.18 28.13 -16.60
N SER A 253 -2.92 29.17 -17.39
CA SER A 253 -2.12 30.33 -16.96
C SER A 253 -2.80 31.07 -15.80
N TRP A 254 -4.12 31.19 -15.84
CA TRP A 254 -4.94 31.72 -14.76
C TRP A 254 -4.89 30.80 -13.53
N LEU A 255 -5.30 29.52 -13.66
CA LEU A 255 -5.45 28.58 -12.55
C LEU A 255 -4.13 28.26 -11.84
N PHE A 256 -3.02 28.18 -12.57
CA PHE A 256 -1.70 27.89 -12.00
C PHE A 256 -0.93 29.16 -11.61
N SER A 257 -1.58 30.31 -11.66
CA SER A 257 -0.99 31.55 -11.16
C SER A 257 -0.74 31.48 -9.64
N PRO A 258 0.23 32.25 -9.10
CA PRO A 258 0.46 32.30 -7.66
C PRO A 258 -0.75 32.73 -6.83
N VAL A 259 -1.73 33.41 -7.44
CA VAL A 259 -2.96 33.89 -6.78
C VAL A 259 -3.82 32.71 -6.31
N HIS A 260 -3.90 31.64 -7.10
CA HIS A 260 -4.72 30.46 -6.80
C HIS A 260 -3.98 29.39 -5.99
N LYS A 261 -2.83 29.74 -5.39
CA LYS A 261 -2.11 28.81 -4.53
C LYS A 261 -2.98 28.34 -3.36
N ASN A 262 -3.06 27.02 -3.19
CA ASN A 262 -3.92 26.32 -2.22
C ASN A 262 -5.43 26.38 -2.50
N PHE A 263 -5.85 26.74 -3.72
CA PHE A 263 -7.23 26.47 -4.16
C PHE A 263 -7.40 25.00 -4.55
N THR A 264 -8.63 24.49 -4.42
CA THR A 264 -9.05 23.20 -4.95
C THR A 264 -9.96 23.43 -6.15
N ALA A 265 -9.57 22.92 -7.32
CA ALA A 265 -10.37 22.99 -8.53
C ALA A 265 -11.21 21.72 -8.70
N ILE A 266 -12.48 21.88 -9.07
CA ILE A 266 -13.48 20.81 -9.25
C ILE A 266 -14.03 20.92 -10.67
N ALA A 267 -13.90 19.83 -11.45
CA ALA A 267 -14.25 19.81 -12.86
C ALA A 267 -15.56 19.05 -13.14
N HIS A 268 -16.31 19.49 -14.16
CA HIS A 268 -17.34 18.70 -14.85
C HIS A 268 -16.76 18.07 -16.14
N ASN A 269 -17.46 17.18 -16.85
CA ASN A 269 -16.86 16.37 -17.92
C ASN A 269 -17.80 16.17 -19.12
N MET A 270 -17.41 16.59 -20.34
CA MET A 270 -18.19 16.45 -21.58
C MET A 270 -17.33 16.05 -22.81
N LYS A 271 -18.01 15.62 -23.89
CA LYS A 271 -17.47 15.15 -25.19
C LYS A 271 -18.32 15.72 -26.34
N GLY A 272 -17.75 16.23 -27.45
CA GLY A 272 -18.57 16.75 -28.59
C GLY A 272 -17.84 17.11 -29.89
N ASP A 273 -18.60 17.09 -31.00
CA ASP A 273 -18.21 17.41 -32.40
C ASP A 273 -19.16 18.49 -32.98
N ASN A 274 -18.76 19.16 -34.08
CA ASN A 274 -19.52 20.13 -34.90
C ASN A 274 -19.76 21.54 -34.32
N GLN A 275 -18.90 22.01 -33.43
CA GLN A 275 -19.07 23.24 -32.62
C GLN A 275 -19.16 24.59 -33.38
N GLN A 276 -18.91 24.60 -34.68
CA GLN A 276 -18.98 25.82 -35.51
C GLN A 276 -20.35 26.00 -36.20
N TYR A 277 -21.33 25.15 -35.88
CA TYR A 277 -22.64 25.17 -36.54
C TYR A 277 -23.47 26.40 -36.14
N VAL A 278 -23.90 27.15 -37.15
CA VAL A 278 -24.92 28.21 -37.05
C VAL A 278 -25.94 27.97 -38.16
N GLY A 279 -27.18 27.70 -37.79
CA GLY A 279 -28.22 27.33 -38.76
C GLY A 279 -29.56 27.05 -38.11
N SER A 280 -30.46 26.35 -38.80
CA SER A 280 -31.71 25.88 -38.22
C SER A 280 -31.46 24.91 -37.06
N PHE A 281 -32.39 24.75 -36.13
CA PHE A 281 -32.30 23.69 -35.11
C PHE A 281 -31.98 22.31 -35.73
N PRO A 282 -31.03 21.54 -35.17
CA PRO A 282 -30.69 20.21 -35.65
C PRO A 282 -31.92 19.29 -35.68
N ASP A 283 -31.97 18.34 -36.62
CA ASP A 283 -33.08 17.38 -36.69
C ASP A 283 -33.32 16.67 -35.35
N ALA A 284 -34.59 16.47 -34.99
CA ALA A 284 -35.02 15.81 -33.76
C ALA A 284 -34.27 14.49 -33.48
N LYS A 285 -33.90 13.73 -34.51
CA LYS A 285 -33.14 12.46 -34.37
C LYS A 285 -31.79 12.64 -33.66
N TYR A 286 -31.16 13.81 -33.75
CA TYR A 286 -29.88 14.10 -33.10
C TYR A 286 -30.01 14.31 -31.58
N PHE A 287 -31.23 14.47 -31.06
CA PHE A 287 -31.52 14.55 -29.62
C PHE A 287 -31.87 13.20 -29.00
N SER A 288 -31.72 12.10 -29.75
CA SER A 288 -32.00 10.72 -29.32
C SER A 288 -33.41 10.50 -28.72
N PRO A 289 -34.50 10.98 -29.36
CA PRO A 289 -35.87 10.86 -28.84
C PRO A 289 -36.32 9.40 -28.66
N ASP A 290 -35.76 8.47 -29.42
CA ASP A 290 -36.10 7.05 -29.34
C ASP A 290 -35.48 6.34 -28.12
N GLN A 291 -34.51 6.98 -27.45
CA GLN A 291 -33.97 6.52 -26.16
C GLN A 291 -34.74 7.09 -24.96
N MET A 292 -35.65 8.05 -25.20
CA MET A 292 -36.44 8.67 -24.13
C MET A 292 -37.62 7.79 -23.73
N ALA A 293 -37.96 7.79 -22.45
CA ALA A 293 -39.23 7.22 -21.99
C ALA A 293 -40.41 7.95 -22.66
N SER A 294 -41.51 7.25 -22.96
CA SER A 294 -42.64 7.77 -23.77
C SER A 294 -43.08 9.18 -23.35
N LYS A 295 -43.28 9.43 -22.05
CA LYS A 295 -43.72 10.74 -21.53
C LYS A 295 -42.68 11.86 -21.71
N ALA A 296 -41.39 11.53 -21.66
CA ALA A 296 -40.30 12.48 -21.91
C ALA A 296 -40.18 12.77 -23.41
N ARG A 297 -40.35 11.74 -24.26
CA ARG A 297 -40.40 11.87 -25.72
C ARG A 297 -41.51 12.80 -26.17
N ASP A 298 -42.72 12.64 -25.65
CA ASP A 298 -43.87 13.50 -26.00
C ASP A 298 -43.62 14.97 -25.64
N LYS A 299 -43.05 15.22 -24.45
CA LYS A 299 -42.66 16.58 -24.02
C LYS A 299 -41.56 17.17 -24.90
N PHE A 300 -40.55 16.37 -25.25
CA PHE A 300 -39.46 16.79 -26.13
C PHE A 300 -39.99 17.17 -27.52
N LEU A 301 -40.84 16.34 -28.13
CA LEU A 301 -41.39 16.61 -29.45
C LEU A 301 -42.24 17.89 -29.46
N ALA A 302 -43.06 18.11 -28.41
CA ALA A 302 -43.82 19.35 -28.27
C ALA A 302 -42.92 20.60 -28.13
N TRP A 303 -41.81 20.50 -27.37
CA TRP A 303 -40.82 21.57 -27.27
C TRP A 303 -40.10 21.82 -28.60
N TYR A 304 -39.67 20.75 -29.29
CA TYR A 304 -38.91 20.78 -30.53
C TYR A 304 -39.70 21.42 -31.68
N GLU A 305 -40.98 21.10 -31.80
CA GLU A 305 -41.89 21.75 -32.76
C GLU A 305 -41.95 23.28 -32.54
N GLY A 306 -41.89 23.72 -31.28
CA GLY A 306 -41.85 25.14 -30.92
C GLY A 306 -40.51 25.85 -31.22
N GLN A 307 -39.44 25.13 -31.56
CA GLN A 307 -38.15 25.71 -31.95
C GLN A 307 -37.99 25.81 -33.48
N LYS A 308 -38.97 25.31 -34.27
CA LYS A 308 -38.90 25.38 -35.74
C LYS A 308 -38.96 26.82 -36.22
N GLY A 309 -37.93 27.24 -36.95
CA GLY A 309 -37.79 28.59 -37.51
C GLY A 309 -36.81 29.48 -36.75
N GLU A 310 -36.38 29.07 -35.55
CA GLU A 310 -35.33 29.74 -34.79
C GLU A 310 -33.93 29.35 -35.28
N ILE A 311 -32.96 30.25 -35.07
CA ILE A 311 -31.55 30.01 -35.38
C ILE A 311 -30.88 29.35 -34.17
N PHE A 312 -30.29 28.19 -34.39
CA PHE A 312 -29.42 27.51 -33.45
C PHE A 312 -27.97 27.94 -33.69
N ASP A 313 -27.43 28.70 -32.73
CA ASP A 313 -26.01 29.03 -32.64
C ASP A 313 -25.36 28.10 -31.62
N PHE A 314 -24.61 27.12 -32.12
CA PHE A 314 -24.08 26.08 -31.27
C PHE A 314 -23.02 26.59 -30.28
N GLN A 315 -22.25 27.64 -30.62
CA GLN A 315 -21.29 28.21 -29.68
C GLN A 315 -21.98 28.93 -28.52
N SER A 316 -23.07 29.64 -28.82
CA SER A 316 -23.88 30.32 -27.80
C SER A 316 -24.58 29.32 -26.89
N GLU A 317 -25.18 28.26 -27.45
CA GLU A 317 -25.80 27.17 -26.68
C GLU A 317 -24.80 26.41 -25.83
N MET A 318 -23.63 26.09 -26.38
CA MET A 318 -22.56 25.39 -25.66
C MET A 318 -21.99 26.24 -24.53
N LEU A 319 -21.81 27.56 -24.73
CA LEU A 319 -21.42 28.46 -23.64
C LEU A 319 -22.49 28.53 -22.54
N SER A 320 -23.77 28.61 -22.93
CA SER A 320 -24.89 28.62 -21.99
C SER A 320 -24.96 27.32 -21.17
N TYR A 321 -24.79 26.19 -21.85
CA TYR A 321 -24.71 24.86 -21.26
C TYR A 321 -23.53 24.76 -20.28
N CYS A 322 -22.31 25.09 -20.71
CA CYS A 322 -21.10 25.05 -19.89
C CYS A 322 -21.23 25.92 -18.63
N ARG A 323 -21.78 27.14 -18.77
CA ARG A 323 -22.09 28.01 -17.62
C ARG A 323 -23.11 27.40 -16.67
N SER A 324 -24.20 26.85 -17.22
CA SER A 324 -25.24 26.19 -16.45
C SER A 324 -24.67 25.01 -15.67
N ASP A 325 -23.86 24.16 -16.30
CA ASP A 325 -23.23 23.01 -15.65
C ASP A 325 -22.30 23.43 -14.51
N VAL A 326 -21.46 24.45 -14.72
CA VAL A 326 -20.60 24.99 -13.64
C VAL A 326 -21.41 25.61 -12.51
N ASP A 327 -22.47 26.36 -12.81
CA ASP A 327 -23.34 26.96 -11.77
C ASP A 327 -24.11 25.88 -10.99
N ILE A 328 -24.65 24.89 -11.69
CA ILE A 328 -25.33 23.73 -11.10
C ILE A 328 -24.36 22.95 -10.21
N LEU A 329 -23.16 22.62 -10.71
CA LEU A 329 -22.12 21.94 -9.95
C LEU A 329 -21.73 22.73 -8.70
N ARG A 330 -21.50 24.04 -8.83
CA ARG A 330 -21.18 24.95 -7.72
C ARG A 330 -22.27 24.91 -6.66
N ARG A 331 -23.54 25.15 -7.04
CA ARG A 331 -24.67 25.18 -6.10
C ARG A 331 -24.88 23.84 -5.41
N PHE A 332 -24.79 22.73 -6.14
CA PHE A 332 -24.88 21.39 -5.55
C PHE A 332 -23.73 21.10 -4.59
N CYS A 333 -22.50 21.46 -4.94
CA CYS A 333 -21.34 21.28 -4.07
C CYS A 333 -21.48 22.12 -2.80
N ILE A 334 -21.93 23.37 -2.90
CA ILE A 334 -22.18 24.25 -1.75
C ILE A 334 -23.23 23.62 -0.83
N GLU A 335 -24.36 23.18 -1.37
CA GLU A 335 -25.45 22.62 -0.56
C GLU A 335 -25.06 21.26 0.05
N PHE A 336 -24.37 20.41 -0.72
CA PHE A 336 -23.79 19.16 -0.21
C PHE A 336 -22.80 19.41 0.93
N ARG A 337 -21.88 20.37 0.76
CA ARG A 337 -20.90 20.75 1.79
C ARG A 337 -21.60 21.23 3.06
N ARG A 338 -22.57 22.14 2.91
CA ARG A 338 -23.32 22.74 4.02
C ARG A 338 -24.03 21.65 4.84
N GLN A 339 -24.82 20.80 4.19
CA GLN A 339 -25.53 19.72 4.88
C GLN A 339 -24.57 18.71 5.53
N PHE A 340 -23.47 18.35 4.85
CA PHE A 340 -22.52 17.39 5.41
C PHE A 340 -21.81 17.96 6.65
N ILE A 341 -21.43 19.24 6.65
CA ILE A 341 -20.87 19.92 7.82
C ILE A 341 -21.90 19.99 8.95
N GLU A 342 -23.15 20.33 8.66
CA GLU A 342 -24.22 20.39 9.65
C GLU A 342 -24.46 19.03 10.33
N ILE A 343 -24.46 17.94 9.56
CA ILE A 343 -24.68 16.58 10.05
C ILE A 343 -23.45 16.02 10.79
N ALA A 344 -22.26 16.17 10.21
CA ALA A 344 -21.06 15.43 10.61
C ALA A 344 -19.92 16.29 11.17
N GLU A 345 -20.04 17.63 11.14
CA GLU A 345 -18.98 18.61 11.45
C GLU A 345 -17.67 18.36 10.71
N VAL A 346 -17.78 17.85 9.48
CA VAL A 346 -16.64 17.53 8.62
C VAL A 346 -16.88 18.19 7.28
N ASP A 347 -15.88 18.92 6.76
CA ASP A 347 -15.91 19.41 5.39
C ASP A 347 -15.59 18.27 4.42
N PRO A 348 -16.54 17.80 3.59
CA PRO A 348 -16.28 16.69 2.69
C PRO A 348 -15.21 17.02 1.64
N PHE A 349 -15.03 18.30 1.26
CA PHE A 349 -14.06 18.73 0.24
C PHE A 349 -12.63 18.84 0.78
N CYS A 350 -12.41 18.71 2.09
CA CYS A 350 -11.09 18.54 2.67
C CYS A 350 -10.52 17.10 2.48
N TYR A 351 -11.29 16.23 1.80
CA TYR A 351 -10.95 14.85 1.55
C TYR A 351 -11.23 14.50 0.08
N VAL A 352 -10.27 13.83 -0.58
CA VAL A 352 -10.38 13.48 -2.01
C VAL A 352 -11.51 12.47 -2.28
N THR A 353 -11.90 11.65 -1.29
CA THR A 353 -12.92 10.62 -1.49
C THR A 353 -13.96 10.63 -0.38
N ILE A 354 -15.21 10.32 -0.74
CA ILE A 354 -16.33 10.18 0.21
C ILE A 354 -16.02 9.20 1.34
N ALA A 355 -15.34 8.08 1.05
CA ALA A 355 -14.92 7.11 2.07
C ALA A 355 -13.96 7.72 3.11
N SER A 356 -13.11 8.67 2.69
CA SER A 356 -12.21 9.38 3.60
C SER A 356 -12.97 10.39 4.47
N ALA A 357 -13.95 11.10 3.90
CA ALA A 357 -14.84 11.99 4.65
C ALA A 357 -15.70 11.22 5.66
N CYS A 358 -16.24 10.06 5.27
CA CYS A 358 -16.99 9.16 6.17
C CYS A 358 -16.13 8.68 7.34
N MET A 359 -14.87 8.31 7.08
CA MET A 359 -13.92 7.92 8.13
C MET A 359 -13.60 9.08 9.07
N ALA A 360 -13.47 10.30 8.56
CA ALA A 360 -13.30 11.48 9.39
C ALA A 360 -14.53 11.73 10.27
N ALA A 361 -15.74 11.68 9.71
CA ALA A 361 -16.99 11.82 10.45
C ALA A 361 -17.14 10.77 11.56
N PHE A 362 -16.78 9.52 11.26
CA PHE A 362 -16.75 8.46 12.27
C PHE A 362 -15.73 8.74 13.37
N ARG A 363 -14.48 9.07 13.02
CA ARG A 363 -13.40 9.27 13.98
C ARG A 363 -13.50 10.56 14.79
N SER A 364 -14.26 11.56 14.34
CA SER A 364 -14.47 12.80 15.07
C SER A 364 -15.56 12.67 16.13
N LYS A 365 -16.67 11.96 15.83
CA LYS A 365 -17.86 11.94 16.69
C LYS A 365 -18.31 10.58 17.21
N HIS A 366 -17.95 9.49 16.55
CA HIS A 366 -18.53 8.16 16.81
C HIS A 366 -17.54 7.13 17.33
N LEU A 367 -16.25 7.35 17.11
CA LEU A 367 -15.20 6.47 17.61
C LEU A 367 -15.10 6.55 19.14
N VAL A 368 -15.36 5.43 19.82
CA VAL A 368 -15.04 5.25 21.23
C VAL A 368 -13.54 4.96 21.35
N GLN A 369 -12.83 5.72 22.19
CA GLN A 369 -11.39 5.55 22.41
C GLN A 369 -11.06 4.13 22.89
N ASP A 370 -9.87 3.66 22.53
CA ASP A 370 -9.30 2.38 22.98
C ASP A 370 -10.15 1.12 22.68
N THR A 371 -11.06 1.20 21.70
CA THR A 371 -11.87 0.05 21.28
C THR A 371 -11.37 -0.62 20.01
N ILE A 372 -10.98 0.18 19.00
CA ILE A 372 -10.51 -0.30 17.72
C ILE A 372 -8.98 -0.38 17.72
N ALA A 373 -8.44 -1.59 17.79
CA ALA A 373 -7.00 -1.81 17.67
C ALA A 373 -6.45 -1.25 16.34
N MET A 374 -5.19 -0.89 16.32
CA MET A 374 -4.44 -0.75 15.08
C MET A 374 -3.63 -2.00 14.81
N VAL A 375 -3.74 -2.51 13.59
CA VAL A 375 -2.94 -3.64 13.12
C VAL A 375 -1.54 -3.14 12.80
N PRO A 376 -0.47 -3.64 13.45
CA PRO A 376 0.89 -3.23 13.10
C PRO A 376 1.22 -3.60 11.64
N VAL A 377 2.06 -2.82 10.94
CA VAL A 377 2.45 -3.05 9.52
C VAL A 377 2.88 -4.49 9.28
N HIS A 378 3.72 -4.98 10.19
CA HIS A 378 4.31 -6.31 10.10
C HIS A 378 3.43 -7.39 10.75
N GLY A 379 2.21 -7.04 11.16
CA GLY A 379 1.30 -7.89 11.91
C GLY A 379 1.61 -7.94 13.41
N TYR A 380 0.90 -8.80 14.12
CA TYR A 380 1.04 -8.99 15.57
C TYR A 380 2.25 -9.86 15.95
N ILE A 381 2.97 -10.36 14.95
CA ILE A 381 4.03 -11.34 15.10
C ILE A 381 5.29 -10.75 14.48
N ASN A 382 6.43 -10.99 15.10
CA ASN A 382 7.73 -10.64 14.54
C ASN A 382 7.97 -11.47 13.25
N ARG A 383 7.78 -10.87 12.07
CA ARG A 383 8.01 -11.50 10.76
C ARG A 383 9.48 -11.37 10.36
N THR A 384 10.35 -12.09 11.03
CA THR A 384 11.70 -12.35 10.54
C THR A 384 11.66 -13.40 9.44
N LYS A 385 12.63 -13.34 8.53
CA LYS A 385 12.86 -14.43 7.58
C LYS A 385 13.48 -15.58 8.36
N PHE A 386 12.85 -16.75 8.32
CA PHE A 386 13.31 -17.95 8.99
C PHE A 386 13.53 -19.09 7.98
N SER A 387 14.32 -20.09 8.37
CA SER A 387 14.52 -21.32 7.58
C SER A 387 13.53 -22.40 8.02
N HIS A 388 12.93 -23.12 7.07
CA HIS A 388 12.09 -24.29 7.39
C HIS A 388 12.91 -25.39 8.09
N GLU A 389 14.19 -25.56 7.76
CA GLU A 389 15.06 -26.52 8.42
C GLU A 389 15.34 -26.09 9.87
N ALA A 390 15.51 -24.78 10.11
CA ALA A 390 15.66 -24.26 11.46
C ALA A 390 14.43 -24.58 12.32
N ILE A 391 13.22 -24.33 11.81
CA ILE A 391 12.00 -24.65 12.58
C ILE A 391 11.88 -26.15 12.84
N ARG A 392 12.14 -27.01 11.84
CA ARG A 392 12.11 -28.47 12.03
C ARG A 392 13.10 -28.92 13.11
N TRP A 393 14.30 -28.35 13.12
CA TRP A 393 15.29 -28.63 14.14
C TRP A 393 14.79 -28.21 15.52
N LEU A 394 14.28 -26.98 15.67
CA LEU A 394 13.78 -26.47 16.94
C LEU A 394 12.59 -27.27 17.48
N ASP A 395 11.62 -27.61 16.63
CA ASP A 395 10.47 -28.43 17.02
C ASP A 395 10.90 -29.86 17.41
N TYR A 396 11.91 -30.42 16.73
CA TYR A 396 12.46 -31.73 17.09
C TYR A 396 13.16 -31.71 18.45
N ILE A 397 13.96 -30.67 18.73
CA ILE A 397 14.61 -30.49 20.04
C ILE A 397 13.56 -30.28 21.13
N ALA A 398 12.58 -29.40 20.91
CA ALA A 398 11.48 -29.16 21.84
C ALA A 398 10.76 -30.47 22.21
N LEU A 399 10.47 -31.31 21.22
CA LEU A 399 9.88 -32.63 21.42
C LEU A 399 10.81 -33.60 22.17
N LYS A 400 12.07 -33.70 21.74
CA LYS A 400 13.06 -34.64 22.28
C LYS A 400 13.42 -34.33 23.73
N GLU A 401 13.59 -33.05 24.05
CA GLU A 401 13.99 -32.55 25.38
C GLU A 401 12.78 -32.23 26.26
N THR A 402 11.55 -32.28 25.73
CA THR A 402 10.31 -31.90 26.43
C THR A 402 10.38 -30.49 27.01
N VAL A 403 10.85 -29.55 26.19
CA VAL A 403 10.97 -28.11 26.54
C VAL A 403 10.18 -27.26 25.56
N THR A 404 9.75 -26.08 25.98
CA THR A 404 9.10 -25.12 25.09
C THR A 404 10.11 -24.16 24.48
N ILE A 405 10.26 -24.20 23.16
CA ILE A 405 11.15 -23.30 22.42
C ILE A 405 10.31 -22.28 21.65
N GLN A 406 10.44 -21.00 22.00
CA GLN A 406 9.85 -19.89 21.25
C GLN A 406 10.61 -19.68 19.93
N HIS A 407 9.93 -19.72 18.78
CA HIS A 407 10.52 -19.50 17.45
C HIS A 407 9.54 -18.78 16.50
N ALA A 408 9.93 -18.53 15.25
CA ALA A 408 9.15 -17.75 14.28
C ALA A 408 7.70 -18.23 14.06
N LEU A 409 7.44 -19.53 14.23
CA LEU A 409 6.15 -20.16 13.91
C LEU A 409 5.23 -20.39 15.12
N ASN A 410 5.66 -20.11 16.35
CA ASN A 410 4.83 -20.26 17.55
C ASN A 410 4.82 -18.98 18.42
N GLN A 411 3.98 -18.97 19.46
CA GLN A 411 3.88 -17.88 20.45
C GLN A 411 3.89 -16.48 19.81
N ASN A 412 4.76 -15.57 20.26
CA ASN A 412 4.91 -14.21 19.74
C ASN A 412 5.96 -14.08 18.61
N GLY A 413 6.38 -15.19 18.01
CA GLY A 413 7.46 -15.26 17.02
C GLY A 413 8.84 -15.27 17.67
N GLU A 414 9.90 -14.99 16.91
CA GLU A 414 11.28 -15.00 17.44
C GLU A 414 11.51 -13.95 18.53
N LYS A 415 12.27 -14.34 19.55
CA LYS A 415 12.65 -13.47 20.68
C LYS A 415 13.71 -12.47 20.23
N SER A 416 13.52 -11.19 20.57
CA SER A 416 14.58 -10.19 20.41
C SER A 416 15.44 -10.07 21.68
N VAL A 417 16.75 -10.31 21.54
CA VAL A 417 17.76 -10.19 22.60
C VAL A 417 18.76 -9.11 22.19
N ASN A 418 18.83 -8.02 22.95
CA ASN A 418 19.73 -6.88 22.66
C ASN A 418 19.63 -6.35 21.21
N GLY A 419 18.41 -6.37 20.65
CA GLY A 419 18.12 -5.93 19.28
C GLY A 419 18.48 -6.94 18.18
N LEU A 420 18.84 -8.17 18.54
CA LEU A 420 19.03 -9.30 17.62
C LEU A 420 17.84 -10.25 17.76
N SER A 421 17.24 -10.67 16.64
CA SER A 421 16.29 -11.78 16.64
C SER A 421 17.07 -13.09 16.71
N VAL A 422 16.61 -14.05 17.50
CA VAL A 422 17.22 -15.38 17.61
C VAL A 422 16.24 -16.45 17.13
N ASP A 423 16.75 -17.51 16.51
CA ASP A 423 15.94 -18.53 15.84
C ASP A 423 15.04 -19.27 16.84
N GLY A 424 15.58 -19.65 18.00
CA GLY A 424 14.86 -20.30 19.09
C GLY A 424 15.27 -19.80 20.48
N TYR A 425 14.30 -19.68 21.40
CA TYR A 425 14.55 -19.33 22.81
C TYR A 425 13.71 -20.17 23.77
N CYS A 426 14.37 -20.85 24.70
CA CYS A 426 13.73 -21.53 25.82
C CYS A 426 13.90 -20.70 27.09
N ALA A 427 12.80 -20.18 27.61
CA ALA A 427 12.80 -19.35 28.82
C ALA A 427 13.15 -20.16 30.07
N GLU A 428 12.71 -21.41 30.15
CA GLU A 428 12.90 -22.30 31.30
C GLU A 428 14.37 -22.60 31.57
N THR A 429 15.14 -22.84 30.50
CA THR A 429 16.58 -23.16 30.59
C THR A 429 17.47 -21.94 30.29
N ASN A 430 16.87 -20.78 30.03
CA ASN A 430 17.54 -19.57 29.54
C ASN A 430 18.50 -19.85 28.35
N THR A 431 18.06 -20.72 27.43
CA THR A 431 18.84 -21.20 26.30
C THR A 431 18.39 -20.57 24.99
N ILE A 432 19.35 -20.09 24.20
CA ILE A 432 19.16 -19.66 22.82
C ILE A 432 19.63 -20.77 21.89
N TYR A 433 18.81 -21.11 20.92
CA TYR A 433 19.12 -22.04 19.85
C TYR A 433 19.29 -21.26 18.55
N GLN A 434 20.47 -21.34 17.91
CA GLN A 434 20.78 -20.65 16.65
C GLN A 434 21.04 -21.67 15.54
N PHE A 435 20.37 -21.49 14.40
CA PHE A 435 20.54 -22.33 13.22
C PHE A 435 21.31 -21.58 12.14
N HIS A 436 22.49 -22.09 11.80
CA HIS A 436 23.38 -21.46 10.85
C HIS A 436 23.25 -22.09 9.47
N GLY A 437 22.46 -21.45 8.61
CA GLY A 437 22.48 -21.73 7.17
C GLY A 437 23.89 -21.55 6.60
N CYS A 438 24.49 -22.61 6.06
CA CYS A 438 25.92 -22.66 5.72
C CYS A 438 26.31 -21.54 4.75
N PHE A 439 25.47 -21.31 3.74
CA PHE A 439 25.68 -20.28 2.72
C PHE A 439 25.58 -18.85 3.29
N PHE A 440 24.63 -18.60 4.19
CA PHE A 440 24.36 -17.26 4.72
C PHE A 440 25.30 -16.87 5.88
N HIS A 441 25.83 -17.86 6.60
CA HIS A 441 26.63 -17.66 7.80
C HIS A 441 28.12 -17.98 7.63
N GLY A 442 28.55 -18.40 6.43
CA GLY A 442 29.97 -18.60 6.12
C GLY A 442 30.55 -19.88 6.68
N CYS A 443 29.91 -21.04 6.50
CA CYS A 443 30.40 -22.29 7.08
C CYS A 443 31.80 -22.66 6.56
N PRO A 444 32.84 -22.78 7.42
CA PRO A 444 34.20 -23.08 6.98
C PRO A 444 34.37 -24.50 6.42
N ASP A 445 33.47 -25.43 6.80
CA ASP A 445 33.52 -26.82 6.31
C ASP A 445 32.90 -26.98 4.92
N CYS A 446 31.98 -26.09 4.54
CA CYS A 446 31.24 -26.19 3.28
C CYS A 446 31.81 -25.29 2.18
N PHE A 447 32.55 -24.24 2.55
CA PHE A 447 33.01 -23.23 1.62
C PHE A 447 34.43 -22.78 1.97
N ASP A 448 35.22 -22.53 0.93
CA ASP A 448 36.49 -21.82 1.07
C ASP A 448 36.26 -20.42 1.67
N GLY A 449 37.05 -20.04 2.67
CA GLY A 449 36.91 -18.76 3.37
C GLY A 449 37.08 -17.54 2.47
N ASP A 450 37.90 -17.65 1.41
CA ASP A 450 38.15 -16.56 0.46
C ASP A 450 37.10 -16.51 -0.68
N ALA A 451 36.25 -17.54 -0.80
CA ALA A 451 35.16 -17.53 -1.75
C ALA A 451 34.17 -16.38 -1.43
N LEU A 452 33.72 -15.68 -2.47
CA LEU A 452 32.73 -14.63 -2.33
C LEU A 452 31.31 -15.22 -2.28
N ASN A 453 30.54 -14.84 -1.27
CA ASN A 453 29.10 -15.07 -1.27
C ASN A 453 28.46 -14.20 -2.38
N PRO A 454 27.87 -14.79 -3.43
CA PRO A 454 27.36 -14.04 -4.57
C PRO A 454 26.13 -13.18 -4.25
N LEU A 455 25.42 -13.47 -3.16
CA LEU A 455 24.25 -12.69 -2.73
C LEU A 455 24.64 -11.46 -1.92
N LEU A 456 25.64 -11.60 -1.04
CA LEU A 456 26.05 -10.56 -0.09
C LEU A 456 27.28 -9.78 -0.54
N GLY A 457 28.04 -10.29 -1.52
CA GLY A 457 29.28 -9.69 -2.02
C GLY A 457 30.41 -9.66 -0.98
N LEU A 458 30.37 -10.57 0.00
CA LEU A 458 31.34 -10.66 1.09
C LEU A 458 32.04 -12.03 1.05
N PRO A 459 33.33 -12.11 1.40
CA PRO A 459 34.01 -13.39 1.59
C PRO A 459 33.31 -14.25 2.65
N MET A 460 33.32 -15.57 2.47
CA MET A 460 32.69 -16.51 3.41
C MET A 460 33.30 -16.43 4.81
N ASN A 461 34.61 -16.19 4.92
CA ASN A 461 35.29 -15.99 6.21
C ASN A 461 34.77 -14.75 6.97
N ALA A 462 34.41 -13.68 6.25
CA ALA A 462 33.86 -12.47 6.86
C ALA A 462 32.45 -12.71 7.41
N LEU A 463 31.65 -13.53 6.73
CA LEU A 463 30.35 -13.98 7.24
C LEU A 463 30.52 -14.86 8.48
N PHE A 464 31.47 -15.78 8.47
CA PHE A 464 31.78 -16.65 9.60
C PHE A 464 32.17 -15.86 10.86
N GLU A 465 33.09 -14.91 10.72
CA GLU A 465 33.54 -14.07 11.83
C GLU A 465 32.40 -13.20 12.39
N LYS A 466 31.48 -12.75 11.53
CA LYS A 466 30.26 -12.06 11.97
C LYS A 466 29.32 -12.98 12.76
N THR A 467 29.18 -14.23 12.33
CA THR A 467 28.41 -15.26 13.04
C THR A 467 29.00 -15.49 14.43
N LYS A 468 30.31 -15.77 14.54
CA LYS A 468 31.01 -15.90 15.84
C LYS A 468 30.85 -14.69 16.75
N ALA A 469 30.99 -13.48 16.20
CA ALA A 469 30.84 -12.25 16.98
C ALA A 469 29.41 -12.12 17.54
N THR A 470 28.41 -12.61 16.82
CA THR A 470 27.01 -12.65 17.28
C THR A 470 26.84 -13.66 18.40
N SER A 471 27.36 -14.87 18.25
CA SER A 471 27.34 -15.94 19.26
C SER A 471 28.02 -15.52 20.57
N ALA A 472 29.21 -14.94 20.48
CA ALA A 472 29.95 -14.41 21.63
C ALA A 472 29.18 -13.29 22.35
N LYS A 473 28.45 -12.46 21.61
CA LYS A 473 27.61 -11.39 22.19
C LYS A 473 26.42 -11.96 22.98
N LEU A 474 25.81 -13.03 22.50
CA LEU A 474 24.70 -13.71 23.19
C LEU A 474 25.17 -14.40 24.46
N GLN A 475 26.28 -15.14 24.39
CA GLN A 475 26.89 -15.78 25.57
C GLN A 475 27.31 -14.74 26.62
N LYS A 476 27.95 -13.63 26.20
CA LYS A 476 28.33 -12.53 27.10
C LYS A 476 27.11 -11.86 27.75
N ALA A 477 25.94 -11.95 27.14
CA ALA A 477 24.69 -11.46 27.71
C ALA A 477 24.06 -12.43 28.73
N GLY A 478 24.71 -13.57 29.02
CA GLY A 478 24.32 -14.52 30.07
C GLY A 478 23.42 -15.66 29.61
N TYR A 479 23.31 -15.91 28.30
CA TYR A 479 22.50 -16.99 27.75
C TYR A 479 23.35 -18.24 27.48
N THR A 480 22.77 -19.41 27.74
CA THR A 480 23.27 -20.67 27.19
C THR A 480 23.01 -20.65 25.69
N LEU A 481 24.00 -20.99 24.87
CA LEU A 481 23.87 -20.97 23.41
C LEU A 481 24.11 -22.36 22.84
N VAL A 482 23.11 -22.86 22.11
CA VAL A 482 23.17 -24.11 21.33
C VAL A 482 23.12 -23.73 19.86
N GLU A 483 24.10 -24.20 19.09
CA GLU A 483 24.25 -23.84 17.68
C GLU A 483 24.16 -25.08 16.80
N LYS A 484 23.60 -24.93 15.61
CA LYS A 484 23.48 -26.02 14.64
C LYS A 484 23.76 -25.54 13.24
N TRP A 485 24.69 -26.17 12.53
CA TRP A 485 24.90 -25.89 11.12
C TRP A 485 23.96 -26.69 10.23
N GLU A 486 23.52 -26.06 9.15
CA GLU A 486 22.63 -26.66 8.14
C GLU A 486 23.14 -28.02 7.63
N HIS A 487 24.43 -28.11 7.30
CA HIS A 487 25.01 -29.33 6.79
C HIS A 487 25.12 -30.45 7.85
N GLU A 488 25.25 -30.09 9.13
CA GLU A 488 25.21 -31.06 10.24
C GLU A 488 23.81 -31.59 10.44
N PHE A 489 22.81 -30.71 10.44
CA PHE A 489 21.42 -31.11 10.56
C PHE A 489 20.99 -32.00 9.40
N ARG A 490 21.39 -31.70 8.16
CA ARG A 490 21.13 -32.57 7.00
C ARG A 490 21.75 -33.96 7.16
N ARG A 491 22.98 -34.05 7.64
CA ARG A 491 23.62 -35.34 7.94
C ARG A 491 22.88 -36.09 9.05
N GLU A 492 22.41 -35.41 10.09
CA GLU A 492 21.60 -36.05 11.14
C GLU A 492 20.27 -36.58 10.60
N ILE A 493 19.62 -35.86 9.67
CA ILE A 493 18.42 -36.37 9.01
C ILE A 493 18.73 -37.67 8.28
N GLU A 494 19.87 -37.79 7.61
CA GLU A 494 20.23 -39.04 6.90
C GLU A 494 20.50 -40.22 7.86
N LEU A 495 21.03 -39.92 9.05
CA LEU A 495 21.50 -40.94 10.00
C LEU A 495 20.47 -41.34 11.08
N ASP A 496 19.57 -40.43 11.48
CA ASP A 496 18.59 -40.65 12.54
C ASP A 496 17.20 -40.99 11.94
N ALA A 497 16.84 -42.27 11.98
CA ALA A 497 15.56 -42.76 11.48
C ALA A 497 14.35 -42.16 12.22
N HIS A 498 14.49 -41.79 13.50
CA HIS A 498 13.43 -41.13 14.27
C HIS A 498 13.23 -39.69 13.78
N LEU A 499 14.32 -38.96 13.54
CA LEU A 499 14.28 -37.62 12.94
C LEU A 499 13.68 -37.65 11.52
N GLN A 500 14.02 -38.65 10.69
CA GLN A 500 13.39 -38.81 9.37
C GLN A 500 11.87 -38.95 9.47
N LYS A 501 11.40 -39.84 10.36
CA LYS A 501 9.97 -40.07 10.57
C LYS A 501 9.26 -38.83 11.11
N PHE A 502 9.91 -38.11 12.02
CA PHE A 502 9.43 -36.80 12.48
C PHE A 502 9.28 -35.84 11.31
N ILE A 503 10.33 -35.63 10.50
CA ILE A 503 10.31 -34.68 9.37
C ILE A 503 9.25 -35.03 8.32
N GLN A 504 9.06 -36.32 8.01
CA GLN A 504 8.05 -36.79 7.05
C GLN A 504 6.62 -36.50 7.51
N SER A 505 6.36 -36.56 8.82
CA SER A 505 5.04 -36.28 9.41
C SER A 505 4.86 -34.83 9.85
N HIS A 506 5.95 -34.09 10.01
CA HIS A 506 5.96 -32.73 10.52
C HIS A 506 5.50 -31.73 9.44
N GLU A 507 4.30 -31.20 9.64
CA GLU A 507 3.66 -30.26 8.75
C GLU A 507 3.90 -28.81 9.20
N LEU A 508 4.86 -28.15 8.55
CA LEU A 508 5.07 -26.71 8.70
C LEU A 508 3.99 -25.90 7.98
N LYS A 509 3.41 -24.92 8.66
CA LYS A 509 2.54 -23.91 8.05
C LYS A 509 2.97 -22.54 8.48
N GLU A 510 2.95 -21.61 7.52
CA GLU A 510 3.10 -20.19 7.82
C GLU A 510 2.03 -19.73 8.81
N ARG A 511 2.33 -18.65 9.53
CA ARG A 511 1.40 -18.01 10.46
C ARG A 511 0.10 -17.58 9.76
N LEU A 512 -0.95 -17.45 10.56
CA LEU A 512 -2.23 -16.89 10.20
C LEU A 512 -2.03 -15.47 9.66
N ASN A 513 -2.55 -15.23 8.47
CA ASN A 513 -2.65 -13.90 7.90
C ASN A 513 -4.13 -13.49 7.86
N PRO A 514 -4.56 -12.51 8.65
CA PRO A 514 -5.97 -12.10 8.69
C PRO A 514 -6.53 -11.66 7.33
N ARG A 515 -5.66 -11.16 6.43
CA ARG A 515 -6.06 -10.80 5.05
C ARG A 515 -6.54 -12.00 4.25
N ASP A 516 -6.10 -13.21 4.58
CA ASP A 516 -6.50 -14.42 3.88
C ASP A 516 -7.97 -14.75 4.14
N ALA A 517 -8.54 -14.29 5.27
CA ALA A 517 -9.97 -14.37 5.55
C ALA A 517 -10.79 -13.25 4.88
N PHE A 518 -10.16 -12.35 4.11
CA PHE A 518 -10.89 -11.26 3.46
C PHE A 518 -11.50 -11.69 2.14
N PHE A 519 -12.83 -11.76 2.10
CA PHE A 519 -13.59 -12.10 0.91
C PHE A 519 -14.70 -11.09 0.62
N GLY A 520 -15.02 -10.94 -0.67
CA GLY A 520 -16.10 -10.06 -1.13
C GLY A 520 -17.50 -10.65 -0.92
N GLY A 521 -18.46 -10.21 -1.73
CA GLY A 521 -19.78 -10.82 -1.80
C GLY A 521 -19.70 -12.31 -2.16
N ARG A 522 -20.64 -13.11 -1.66
CA ARG A 522 -20.82 -14.49 -2.14
C ARG A 522 -21.63 -14.39 -3.43
N THR A 523 -21.02 -14.80 -4.54
CA THR A 523 -21.70 -14.94 -5.82
C THR A 523 -21.62 -16.42 -6.20
N ASN A 524 -22.78 -17.07 -6.32
CA ASN A 524 -22.86 -18.48 -6.71
C ASN A 524 -24.02 -18.65 -7.68
N ALA A 525 -23.73 -19.13 -8.88
CA ALA A 525 -24.76 -19.48 -9.86
C ALA A 525 -25.14 -20.95 -9.67
N VAL A 526 -26.36 -21.19 -9.20
CA VAL A 526 -26.88 -22.54 -9.00
C VAL A 526 -27.51 -23.10 -10.29
N LYS A 527 -28.12 -22.22 -11.09
CA LYS A 527 -28.68 -22.52 -12.41
C LYS A 527 -28.41 -21.34 -13.34
N LEU A 528 -27.91 -21.60 -14.54
CA LEU A 528 -27.61 -20.55 -15.53
C LEU A 528 -28.84 -20.11 -16.33
N TYR A 529 -29.80 -21.02 -16.53
CA TYR A 529 -31.04 -20.75 -17.24
C TYR A 529 -32.24 -21.33 -16.48
N PHE A 530 -33.25 -20.52 -16.22
CA PHE A 530 -34.50 -20.95 -15.58
C PHE A 530 -35.69 -20.45 -16.41
N GLU A 531 -36.51 -21.39 -16.88
CA GLU A 531 -37.76 -21.12 -17.56
C GLU A 531 -38.90 -21.25 -16.55
N GLY A 532 -39.64 -20.17 -16.31
CA GLY A 532 -40.74 -20.12 -15.35
C GLY A 532 -40.81 -18.81 -14.54
N THR A 533 -41.63 -18.81 -13.50
CA THR A 533 -41.77 -17.65 -12.58
C THR A 533 -40.68 -17.66 -11.52
N ALA A 534 -39.96 -16.56 -11.35
CA ALA A 534 -38.92 -16.40 -10.34
C ALA A 534 -39.27 -15.29 -9.33
N LYS A 535 -38.83 -15.44 -8.08
CA LYS A 535 -38.92 -14.42 -7.04
C LYS A 535 -37.54 -13.81 -6.79
N TYR A 536 -37.43 -12.50 -6.90
CA TYR A 536 -36.22 -11.76 -6.53
C TYR A 536 -36.31 -11.28 -5.09
N VAL A 537 -35.30 -11.56 -4.28
CA VAL A 537 -35.20 -11.12 -2.89
C VAL A 537 -33.87 -10.40 -2.73
N ASP A 538 -33.92 -9.18 -2.20
CA ASP A 538 -32.74 -8.37 -1.96
C ASP A 538 -32.69 -7.88 -0.51
N PHE A 539 -31.49 -7.85 0.05
CA PHE A 539 -31.28 -7.29 1.39
C PHE A 539 -31.24 -5.77 1.30
N THR A 540 -32.16 -5.11 1.99
CA THR A 540 -32.10 -3.65 2.12
C THR A 540 -30.92 -3.26 3.01
N SER A 541 -29.83 -2.80 2.39
CA SER A 541 -28.63 -2.30 3.09
C SER A 541 -27.91 -3.35 3.96
N LEU A 542 -27.52 -4.48 3.36
CA LEU A 542 -26.82 -5.59 4.05
C LEU A 542 -25.61 -5.15 4.89
N TYR A 543 -24.65 -4.40 4.34
CA TYR A 543 -23.45 -4.01 5.09
C TYR A 543 -23.75 -3.05 6.26
N PRO A 544 -24.58 -1.99 6.07
CA PRO A 544 -25.06 -1.19 7.20
C PRO A 544 -25.77 -2.01 8.28
N TRP A 545 -26.59 -3.00 7.91
CA TRP A 545 -27.23 -3.91 8.86
C TRP A 545 -26.19 -4.68 9.69
N VAL A 546 -25.16 -5.24 9.03
CA VAL A 546 -24.07 -5.94 9.74
C VAL A 546 -23.34 -5.00 10.71
N ASN A 547 -23.03 -3.77 10.27
CA ASN A 547 -22.37 -2.77 11.12
C ASN A 547 -23.19 -2.35 12.35
N LYS A 548 -24.52 -2.50 12.31
CA LYS A 548 -25.42 -2.12 13.39
C LYS A 548 -25.73 -3.26 14.37
N TYR A 549 -25.85 -4.49 13.86
CA TYR A 549 -26.42 -5.60 14.62
C TYR A 549 -25.44 -6.75 14.89
N CYS A 550 -24.32 -6.85 14.18
CA CYS A 550 -23.36 -7.93 14.37
C CYS A 550 -22.27 -7.58 15.38
N MET A 551 -21.71 -8.63 16.01
CA MET A 551 -20.61 -8.50 16.95
C MET A 551 -19.28 -8.28 16.22
N TYR A 552 -18.48 -7.36 16.74
CA TYR A 552 -17.13 -7.06 16.30
C TYR A 552 -16.14 -7.27 17.47
N PRO A 553 -14.87 -7.64 17.23
CA PRO A 553 -13.85 -7.69 18.27
C PRO A 553 -13.69 -6.36 19.02
N VAL A 554 -12.98 -6.36 20.14
CA VAL A 554 -12.56 -5.12 20.79
C VAL A 554 -11.12 -5.31 21.23
N GLY A 555 -10.31 -4.27 21.00
CA GLY A 555 -8.89 -4.28 21.29
C GLY A 555 -8.09 -5.26 20.45
N HIS A 556 -7.02 -5.79 21.03
CA HIS A 556 -6.03 -6.61 20.35
C HIS A 556 -6.27 -8.11 20.60
N PRO A 557 -5.99 -8.98 19.62
CA PRO A 557 -6.18 -10.41 19.79
C PRO A 557 -5.09 -11.02 20.70
N GLN A 558 -5.47 -12.04 21.45
CA GLN A 558 -4.56 -13.04 21.96
C GLN A 558 -4.19 -14.01 20.83
N ILE A 559 -2.90 -14.22 20.61
CA ILE A 559 -2.37 -15.15 19.62
C ILE A 559 -2.15 -16.49 20.29
N ILE A 560 -2.81 -17.54 19.80
CA ILE A 560 -2.77 -18.89 20.36
C ILE A 560 -2.22 -19.83 19.27
N THR A 561 -1.16 -20.57 19.60
CA THR A 561 -0.47 -21.47 18.65
C THR A 561 -0.40 -22.92 19.13
N GLU A 562 -0.87 -23.19 20.33
CA GLU A 562 -0.85 -24.52 20.97
C GLU A 562 -1.96 -24.62 22.01
N ASN A 563 -2.20 -25.83 22.53
CA ASN A 563 -3.20 -26.10 23.56
C ASN A 563 -4.59 -25.52 23.21
N PHE A 564 -5.01 -25.74 21.96
CA PHE A 564 -6.26 -25.20 21.44
C PHE A 564 -7.47 -25.77 22.20
N ALA A 565 -8.34 -24.88 22.65
CA ALA A 565 -9.67 -25.20 23.14
C ALA A 565 -10.62 -25.51 21.98
N ASP A 566 -11.84 -25.90 22.34
CA ASP A 566 -12.93 -26.02 21.36
C ASP A 566 -13.18 -24.68 20.64
N ILE A 567 -13.48 -24.76 19.35
CA ILE A 567 -13.69 -23.60 18.48
C ILE A 567 -14.81 -22.67 18.98
N GLU A 568 -15.80 -23.19 19.71
CA GLU A 568 -16.87 -22.39 20.32
C GLU A 568 -16.35 -21.37 21.32
N SER A 569 -15.21 -21.67 21.96
CA SER A 569 -14.54 -20.78 22.92
C SER A 569 -13.88 -19.57 22.25
N TYR A 570 -13.71 -19.60 20.93
CA TYR A 570 -12.97 -18.58 20.20
C TYR A 570 -13.86 -17.61 19.42
N PHE A 571 -13.44 -16.34 19.42
CA PHE A 571 -14.00 -15.25 18.65
C PHE A 571 -12.88 -14.49 17.95
N GLY A 572 -12.88 -14.44 16.63
CA GLY A 572 -11.83 -13.81 15.83
C GLY A 572 -11.48 -14.62 14.59
N PHE A 573 -10.22 -14.99 14.42
CA PHE A 573 -9.74 -15.72 13.23
C PHE A 573 -9.10 -17.05 13.61
N VAL A 574 -9.25 -18.04 12.75
CA VAL A 574 -8.62 -19.35 12.90
C VAL A 574 -8.00 -19.78 11.57
N LYS A 575 -6.80 -20.34 11.66
CA LYS A 575 -6.17 -21.10 10.58
C LYS A 575 -6.29 -22.58 10.93
N CYS A 576 -6.99 -23.34 10.11
CA CYS A 576 -7.23 -24.76 10.36
C CYS A 576 -7.27 -25.58 9.08
N ARG A 577 -7.08 -26.89 9.22
CA ARG A 577 -7.49 -27.89 8.25
C ARG A 577 -8.92 -28.31 8.58
N ILE A 578 -9.79 -28.27 7.58
CA ILE A 578 -11.21 -28.60 7.73
C ILE A 578 -11.69 -29.47 6.57
N LEU A 579 -12.42 -30.52 6.91
CA LEU A 579 -13.03 -31.47 5.98
C LEU A 579 -14.48 -31.06 5.71
N PRO A 580 -14.84 -30.73 4.46
CA PRO A 580 -16.24 -30.54 4.08
C PRO A 580 -17.03 -31.85 4.11
N PRO A 581 -18.33 -31.82 4.42
CA PRO A 581 -19.22 -32.96 4.20
C PRO A 581 -19.44 -33.20 2.70
N ARG A 582 -19.94 -34.38 2.34
CA ARG A 582 -20.36 -34.68 0.95
C ARG A 582 -21.79 -34.19 0.72
N GLY A 583 -22.09 -33.79 -0.52
CA GLY A 583 -23.48 -33.59 -0.99
C GLY A 583 -24.24 -32.39 -0.41
N ILE A 584 -23.58 -31.42 0.23
CA ILE A 584 -24.30 -30.21 0.70
C ILE A 584 -24.59 -29.26 -0.46
N TYR A 585 -25.84 -28.82 -0.54
CA TYR A 585 -26.31 -27.99 -1.66
C TYR A 585 -25.68 -26.60 -1.70
N LEU A 586 -25.49 -25.98 -0.52
CA LEU A 586 -24.85 -24.67 -0.37
C LEU A 586 -23.61 -24.82 0.52
N PRO A 587 -22.42 -25.00 -0.07
CA PRO A 587 -21.18 -25.05 0.71
C PRO A 587 -20.97 -23.76 1.49
N VAL A 588 -20.42 -23.87 2.71
CA VAL A 588 -20.31 -22.76 3.66
C VAL A 588 -18.98 -22.02 3.46
N LEU A 589 -17.87 -22.75 3.55
CA LEU A 589 -16.54 -22.18 3.48
C LEU A 589 -16.06 -22.05 2.04
N ASN A 590 -15.29 -20.99 1.81
CA ASN A 590 -14.72 -20.67 0.52
C ASN A 590 -13.23 -21.02 0.45
N LEU A 591 -12.73 -21.16 -0.77
CA LEU A 591 -11.33 -21.39 -1.13
C LEU A 591 -10.97 -20.50 -2.32
N ARG A 592 -9.84 -19.79 -2.26
CA ARG A 592 -9.26 -19.13 -3.42
C ARG A 592 -8.36 -20.12 -4.15
N CYS A 593 -8.71 -20.45 -5.39
CA CYS A 593 -7.93 -21.34 -6.25
C CYS A 593 -8.16 -20.94 -7.71
N ASN A 594 -7.15 -21.14 -8.57
CA ASN A 594 -7.21 -20.79 -9.99
C ASN A 594 -7.63 -19.33 -10.26
N GLY A 595 -7.16 -18.39 -9.42
CA GLY A 595 -7.50 -16.97 -9.52
C GLY A 595 -8.96 -16.61 -9.18
N LYS A 596 -9.78 -17.58 -8.76
CA LYS A 596 -11.21 -17.40 -8.46
C LYS A 596 -11.52 -17.71 -7.00
N LEU A 597 -12.61 -17.12 -6.51
CA LEU A 597 -13.19 -17.46 -5.22
C LEU A 597 -14.25 -18.54 -5.44
N MET A 598 -14.03 -19.73 -4.91
CA MET A 598 -14.93 -20.88 -5.05
C MET A 598 -15.43 -21.34 -3.68
N PHE A 599 -16.53 -22.08 -3.64
CA PHE A 599 -17.09 -22.70 -2.43
C PHE A 599 -17.14 -24.22 -2.62
N PRO A 600 -15.99 -24.91 -2.66
CA PRO A 600 -15.94 -26.34 -2.99
C PRO A 600 -16.18 -27.26 -1.78
N LEU A 601 -16.51 -28.52 -2.07
CA LEU A 601 -16.53 -29.61 -1.08
C LEU A 601 -15.31 -30.54 -1.16
N CYS A 602 -14.43 -30.28 -2.12
CA CYS A 602 -13.17 -30.98 -2.31
C CYS A 602 -12.13 -29.98 -2.84
N ARG A 603 -11.04 -29.80 -2.09
CA ARG A 603 -9.90 -28.99 -2.53
C ARG A 603 -9.35 -29.48 -3.87
N CYS A 604 -9.01 -30.77 -3.99
CA CYS A 604 -8.42 -31.31 -5.21
C CYS A 604 -9.32 -31.11 -6.45
N CYS A 605 -10.64 -31.33 -6.34
CA CYS A 605 -11.56 -31.04 -7.45
C CYS A 605 -11.57 -29.56 -7.84
N ALA A 606 -11.49 -28.65 -6.86
CA ALA A 606 -11.47 -27.22 -7.13
C ALA A 606 -10.17 -26.78 -7.84
N GLU A 607 -9.04 -27.36 -7.44
CA GLU A 607 -7.73 -27.11 -8.03
C GLU A 607 -7.62 -27.69 -9.45
N THR A 608 -8.12 -28.90 -9.68
CA THR A 608 -8.12 -29.56 -11.00
C THR A 608 -9.31 -29.19 -11.88
N LEU A 609 -10.23 -28.35 -11.38
CA LEU A 609 -11.49 -27.97 -12.04
C LEU A 609 -12.37 -29.19 -12.42
N ASN A 610 -12.27 -30.28 -11.67
CA ASN A 610 -12.99 -31.51 -11.94
C ASN A 610 -14.52 -31.30 -11.95
N GLN A 611 -15.18 -31.73 -13.03
CA GLN A 611 -16.64 -31.70 -13.22
C GLN A 611 -17.29 -33.09 -13.06
N SER A 612 -16.50 -34.16 -12.90
CA SER A 612 -17.00 -35.52 -12.66
C SER A 612 -17.27 -35.78 -11.17
N LEU A 613 -17.81 -36.96 -10.87
CA LEU A 613 -18.01 -37.41 -9.50
C LEU A 613 -16.68 -37.43 -8.73
N CYS A 614 -16.72 -36.95 -7.49
CA CYS A 614 -15.52 -36.83 -6.66
C CYS A 614 -15.17 -38.15 -5.96
N GLU A 615 -14.08 -38.80 -6.40
CA GLU A 615 -13.54 -40.03 -5.81
C GLU A 615 -12.41 -39.80 -4.79
N HIS A 616 -11.98 -38.54 -4.61
CA HIS A 616 -10.92 -38.17 -3.69
C HIS A 616 -11.20 -38.58 -2.23
N SER A 617 -10.14 -38.93 -1.52
CA SER A 617 -10.10 -39.22 -0.09
C SER A 617 -10.38 -37.99 0.77
N ASP A 618 -10.64 -38.20 2.07
CA ASP A 618 -10.93 -37.09 2.98
C ASP A 618 -9.73 -36.14 3.19
N GLU A 619 -8.49 -36.64 3.15
CA GLU A 619 -7.31 -35.76 3.22
C GLU A 619 -7.15 -34.93 1.93
N GLU A 620 -7.40 -35.52 0.76
CA GLU A 620 -7.39 -34.80 -0.52
C GLU A 620 -8.48 -33.73 -0.58
N ARG A 621 -9.67 -34.05 -0.07
CA ARG A 621 -10.83 -33.15 0.00
C ARG A 621 -10.64 -32.01 0.99
N SER A 622 -9.90 -32.25 2.07
CA SER A 622 -9.70 -31.28 3.15
C SER A 622 -9.06 -29.99 2.66
N MET A 623 -9.51 -28.87 3.23
CA MET A 623 -9.01 -27.55 2.91
C MET A 623 -8.22 -26.99 4.07
N ILE A 624 -7.10 -26.33 3.78
CA ILE A 624 -6.37 -25.52 4.75
C ILE A 624 -6.59 -24.07 4.40
N GLY A 625 -7.05 -23.28 5.35
CA GLY A 625 -7.35 -21.87 5.13
C GLY A 625 -7.45 -21.10 6.43
N THR A 626 -7.58 -19.78 6.27
CA THR A 626 -7.85 -18.86 7.36
C THR A 626 -9.27 -18.36 7.20
N TRP A 627 -10.08 -18.53 8.24
CA TRP A 627 -11.47 -18.07 8.25
C TRP A 627 -11.77 -17.33 9.56
N VAL A 628 -12.89 -16.63 9.56
CA VAL A 628 -13.45 -16.08 10.78
C VAL A 628 -14.06 -17.21 11.60
N THR A 629 -13.84 -17.23 12.92
CA THR A 629 -14.27 -18.34 13.78
C THR A 629 -15.78 -18.57 13.69
N GLU A 630 -16.58 -17.51 13.61
CA GLU A 630 -18.04 -17.62 13.47
C GLU A 630 -18.48 -18.30 12.16
N GLU A 631 -17.75 -18.13 11.05
CA GLU A 631 -18.03 -18.86 9.80
C GLU A 631 -17.70 -20.34 9.93
N VAL A 632 -16.63 -20.68 10.66
CA VAL A 632 -16.24 -22.07 10.95
C VAL A 632 -17.26 -22.75 11.86
N LYS A 633 -17.80 -22.06 12.86
CA LYS A 633 -18.88 -22.59 13.72
C LYS A 633 -20.13 -22.94 12.90
N VAL A 634 -20.54 -22.07 11.97
CA VAL A 634 -21.63 -22.36 11.04
C VAL A 634 -21.28 -23.55 10.13
N ALA A 635 -20.03 -23.65 9.65
CA ALA A 635 -19.59 -24.79 8.85
C ALA A 635 -19.71 -26.11 9.62
N ILE A 636 -19.32 -26.14 10.89
CA ILE A 636 -19.43 -27.32 11.75
C ILE A 636 -20.90 -27.73 11.93
N GLN A 637 -21.80 -26.77 12.16
CA GLN A 637 -23.25 -27.02 12.20
C GLN A 637 -23.80 -27.62 10.89
N LYS A 638 -23.11 -27.41 9.77
CA LYS A 638 -23.42 -28.00 8.46
C LYS A 638 -22.68 -29.30 8.17
N GLY A 639 -21.99 -29.88 9.16
CA GLY A 639 -21.33 -31.18 9.05
C GLY A 639 -19.86 -31.13 8.64
N TYR A 640 -19.24 -29.94 8.60
CA TYR A 640 -17.79 -29.85 8.43
C TYR A 640 -17.08 -30.34 9.69
N LYS A 641 -15.88 -30.91 9.53
CA LYS A 641 -15.05 -31.39 10.65
C LYS A 641 -13.69 -30.71 10.64
N ILE A 642 -13.34 -30.02 11.72
CA ILE A 642 -11.97 -29.53 11.91
C ILE A 642 -11.09 -30.75 12.18
N THR A 643 -10.05 -30.94 11.38
CA THR A 643 -9.09 -32.04 11.56
C THR A 643 -7.78 -31.57 12.20
N LYS A 644 -7.44 -30.28 12.09
CA LYS A 644 -6.28 -29.69 12.76
C LYS A 644 -6.42 -28.17 12.89
N ILE A 645 -6.09 -27.59 14.05
CA ILE A 645 -5.94 -26.14 14.23
C ILE A 645 -4.45 -25.81 14.19
N PHE A 646 -4.08 -24.73 13.50
CA PHE A 646 -2.70 -24.28 13.39
C PHE A 646 -2.45 -23.01 14.21
N GLU A 647 -3.41 -22.07 14.23
CA GLU A 647 -3.30 -20.81 14.96
C GLU A 647 -4.67 -20.15 15.11
N VAL A 648 -4.88 -19.47 16.24
CA VAL A 648 -6.10 -18.69 16.53
C VAL A 648 -5.73 -17.29 16.97
N TYR A 649 -6.41 -16.30 16.41
CA TYR A 649 -6.40 -14.91 16.89
C TYR A 649 -7.71 -14.70 17.64
N HIS A 650 -7.67 -14.78 18.96
CA HIS A 650 -8.85 -14.69 19.81
C HIS A 650 -8.98 -13.29 20.42
N PHE A 651 -10.12 -12.64 20.21
CA PHE A 651 -10.51 -11.42 20.92
C PHE A 651 -11.44 -11.79 22.06
N LYS A 652 -10.99 -11.50 23.28
CA LYS A 652 -11.75 -11.73 24.50
C LYS A 652 -12.98 -10.82 24.58
N GLU A 653 -12.77 -9.55 24.25
CA GLU A 653 -13.81 -8.53 24.26
C GLU A 653 -14.46 -8.39 22.87
N LYS A 654 -15.77 -8.12 22.86
CA LYS A 654 -16.57 -7.94 21.64
C LYS A 654 -17.70 -6.92 21.86
N SER A 655 -18.13 -6.26 20.80
CA SER A 655 -19.17 -5.23 20.84
C SER A 655 -19.98 -5.19 19.55
N ASP A 656 -21.29 -5.02 19.68
CA ASP A 656 -22.24 -4.74 18.58
C ASP A 656 -22.52 -3.23 18.42
N ARG A 657 -21.85 -2.38 19.23
CA ARG A 657 -22.11 -0.93 19.26
C ARG A 657 -21.06 -0.08 18.57
N LEU A 658 -19.93 -0.67 18.14
CA LEU A 658 -18.78 0.09 17.60
C LEU A 658 -19.14 1.05 16.46
N PHE A 659 -20.06 0.66 15.58
CA PHE A 659 -20.49 1.48 14.45
C PHE A 659 -21.94 1.94 14.55
N LYS A 660 -22.68 1.48 15.59
CA LYS A 660 -24.13 1.66 15.70
C LYS A 660 -24.54 3.13 15.64
N SER A 661 -23.90 4.01 16.41
CA SER A 661 -24.24 5.44 16.41
C SER A 661 -24.06 6.12 15.04
N TYR A 662 -23.03 5.73 14.28
CA TYR A 662 -22.79 6.26 12.93
C TYR A 662 -23.85 5.74 11.95
N ILE A 663 -24.18 4.44 12.03
CA ILE A 663 -25.21 3.85 11.18
C ILE A 663 -26.58 4.45 11.49
N ASP A 664 -26.95 4.61 12.76
CA ASP A 664 -28.23 5.17 13.18
C ASP A 664 -28.42 6.61 12.66
N LEU A 665 -27.37 7.44 12.72
CA LEU A 665 -27.39 8.81 12.18
C LEU A 665 -27.73 8.82 10.68
N PHE A 666 -26.98 8.09 9.86
CA PHE A 666 -27.19 8.12 8.41
C PHE A 666 -28.40 7.28 7.97
N LEU A 667 -28.81 6.29 8.75
CA LEU A 667 -30.04 5.54 8.51
C LEU A 667 -31.27 6.41 8.74
N LYS A 668 -31.30 7.20 9.82
CA LYS A 668 -32.32 8.24 10.09
C LYS A 668 -32.45 9.18 8.90
N ILE A 669 -31.35 9.80 8.48
CA ILE A 669 -31.34 10.77 7.37
C ILE A 669 -31.82 10.13 6.07
N LYS A 670 -31.35 8.91 5.76
CA LYS A 670 -31.79 8.15 4.58
C LYS A 670 -33.30 7.89 4.61
N GLN A 671 -33.83 7.51 5.77
CA GLN A 671 -35.24 7.17 5.91
C GLN A 671 -36.13 8.42 5.85
N GLU A 672 -35.77 9.50 6.55
CA GLU A 672 -36.48 10.79 6.51
C GLU A 672 -36.50 11.35 5.08
N SER A 673 -35.38 11.25 4.36
CA SER A 673 -35.28 11.70 2.96
C SER A 673 -36.01 10.79 1.96
N SER A 674 -36.55 9.65 2.38
CA SER A 674 -37.33 8.76 1.50
C SER A 674 -38.80 9.17 1.39
N GLY A 675 -39.28 10.05 2.28
CA GLY A 675 -40.70 10.33 2.45
C GLY A 675 -41.45 9.18 3.13
N TYR A 676 -42.75 9.40 3.37
CA TYR A 676 -43.64 8.34 3.88
C TYR A 676 -43.90 7.29 2.79
N PRO A 677 -44.10 6.02 3.18
CA PRO A 677 -44.64 4.99 2.28
C PRO A 677 -45.96 5.43 1.63
N SER A 678 -46.23 4.94 0.41
CA SER A 678 -47.43 5.32 -0.35
C SER A 678 -48.75 4.93 0.33
N ASP A 679 -48.71 3.92 1.18
CA ASP A 679 -49.80 3.41 2.02
C ASP A 679 -49.95 4.16 3.35
N CYS A 680 -49.07 5.11 3.67
CA CYS A 680 -49.15 5.96 4.87
C CYS A 680 -49.73 7.34 4.50
N SER A 681 -51.05 7.44 4.42
CA SER A 681 -51.75 8.64 3.95
C SER A 681 -52.34 9.48 5.08
N THR A 682 -52.78 8.84 6.16
CA THR A 682 -53.40 9.48 7.33
C THR A 682 -52.38 9.82 8.42
N ASP A 683 -52.71 10.77 9.30
CA ASP A 683 -51.82 11.14 10.41
C ASP A 683 -51.62 9.99 11.42
N ALA A 684 -52.63 9.14 11.59
CA ALA A 684 -52.53 7.93 12.41
C ALA A 684 -51.53 6.93 11.80
N GLU A 685 -51.58 6.69 10.49
CA GLU A 685 -50.63 5.83 9.77
C GLU A 685 -49.20 6.38 9.82
N LYS A 686 -49.04 7.70 9.63
CA LYS A 686 -47.73 8.36 9.74
C LYS A 686 -47.14 8.24 11.15
N THR A 687 -47.97 8.43 12.17
CA THR A 687 -47.56 8.26 13.58
C THR A 687 -47.17 6.80 13.87
N ALA A 688 -47.99 5.85 13.42
CA ALA A 688 -47.72 4.42 13.54
C ALA A 688 -46.43 4.02 12.82
N TYR A 689 -46.18 4.56 11.62
CA TYR A 689 -44.95 4.33 10.86
C TYR A 689 -43.71 4.79 11.62
N VAL A 690 -43.73 6.00 12.20
CA VAL A 690 -42.60 6.51 13.00
C VAL A 690 -42.35 5.65 14.23
N GLN A 691 -43.42 5.25 14.93
CA GLN A 691 -43.34 4.38 16.09
C GLN A 691 -42.79 2.99 15.75
N GLN A 692 -43.31 2.36 14.70
CA GLN A 692 -42.84 1.05 14.21
C GLN A 692 -41.36 1.10 13.78
N TYR A 693 -40.94 2.20 13.16
CA TYR A 693 -39.53 2.37 12.79
C TYR A 693 -38.63 2.47 14.02
N TYR A 694 -39.07 3.19 15.06
CA TYR A 694 -38.35 3.25 16.33
C TYR A 694 -38.31 1.89 17.03
N GLU A 695 -39.43 1.16 17.10
CA GLU A 695 -39.48 -0.16 17.72
C GLU A 695 -38.57 -1.18 17.01
N LYS A 696 -38.54 -1.14 15.68
CA LYS A 696 -37.77 -2.07 14.86
C LYS A 696 -36.29 -1.72 14.78
N GLU A 697 -35.97 -0.45 14.55
CA GLU A 697 -34.59 -0.01 14.28
C GLU A 697 -33.95 0.69 15.49
N GLY A 698 -34.70 1.11 16.50
CA GLY A 698 -34.20 1.95 17.58
C GLY A 698 -33.85 3.38 17.13
N VAL A 699 -34.34 3.81 15.97
CA VAL A 699 -34.04 5.10 15.36
C VAL A 699 -35.28 5.98 15.39
N GLN A 700 -35.22 7.06 16.18
CA GLN A 700 -36.31 8.02 16.24
C GLN A 700 -36.30 8.89 14.99
N LEU A 701 -37.34 8.79 14.15
CA LEU A 701 -37.53 9.72 13.02
C LEU A 701 -38.18 11.03 13.49
N ASN A 702 -37.87 12.13 12.82
CA ASN A 702 -38.51 13.42 13.01
C ASN A 702 -39.61 13.58 11.94
N PRO A 703 -40.91 13.53 12.30
CA PRO A 703 -42.01 13.65 11.34
C PRO A 703 -41.93 14.88 10.42
N ALA A 704 -41.40 16.00 10.91
CA ALA A 704 -41.26 17.24 10.14
C ALA A 704 -40.18 17.17 9.05
N GLU A 705 -39.22 16.24 9.18
CA GLU A 705 -38.13 16.04 8.22
C GLU A 705 -38.43 14.91 7.21
N ILE A 706 -39.55 14.19 7.37
CA ILE A 706 -39.93 13.09 6.48
C ILE A 706 -40.51 13.66 5.19
N GLN A 707 -39.67 13.77 4.17
CA GLN A 707 -40.02 14.27 2.85
C GLN A 707 -39.18 13.60 1.76
N GLN A 708 -39.73 13.47 0.56
CA GLN A 708 -38.96 12.95 -0.57
C GLN A 708 -37.83 13.92 -0.93
N ASN A 709 -36.59 13.49 -0.70
CA ASN A 709 -35.40 14.22 -1.11
C ASN A 709 -34.39 13.22 -1.70
N PRO A 710 -34.46 12.96 -3.03
CA PRO A 710 -33.61 11.97 -3.68
C PRO A 710 -32.11 12.22 -3.50
N GLY A 711 -31.67 13.48 -3.52
CA GLY A 711 -30.26 13.88 -3.36
C GLY A 711 -29.74 13.58 -1.95
N ARG A 712 -30.41 14.09 -0.91
CA ARG A 712 -30.05 13.84 0.51
C ARG A 712 -30.09 12.35 0.82
N ARG A 713 -31.09 11.64 0.29
CA ARG A 713 -31.22 10.18 0.39
C ARG A 713 -30.04 9.45 -0.26
N GLN A 714 -29.60 9.87 -1.44
CA GLN A 714 -28.47 9.25 -2.15
C GLN A 714 -27.17 9.48 -1.39
N VAL A 715 -26.94 10.70 -0.87
CA VAL A 715 -25.79 11.01 -0.02
C VAL A 715 -25.76 10.13 1.22
N ALA A 716 -26.87 10.02 1.96
CA ALA A 716 -26.93 9.17 3.15
C ALA A 716 -26.73 7.68 2.82
N LYS A 717 -27.24 7.21 1.67
CA LYS A 717 -26.96 5.85 1.17
C LYS A 717 -25.46 5.67 0.87
N LEU A 718 -24.83 6.67 0.27
CA LEU A 718 -23.41 6.65 -0.07
C LEU A 718 -22.55 6.65 1.20
N THR A 719 -22.87 7.46 2.21
CA THR A 719 -22.11 7.49 3.48
C THR A 719 -22.21 6.17 4.25
N LEU A 720 -23.37 5.51 4.21
CA LEU A 720 -23.56 4.17 4.78
C LEU A 720 -22.71 3.11 4.06
N ASN A 721 -22.70 3.12 2.72
CA ASN A 721 -22.02 2.11 1.92
C ASN A 721 -20.50 2.33 1.80
N SER A 722 -20.07 3.58 1.66
CA SER A 722 -18.65 3.95 1.50
C SER A 722 -17.84 3.85 2.78
N PHE A 723 -18.48 3.92 3.95
CA PHE A 723 -17.82 3.74 5.25
C PHE A 723 -17.12 2.38 5.35
N TRP A 724 -17.82 1.30 5.00
CA TRP A 724 -17.29 -0.05 5.11
C TRP A 724 -16.07 -0.30 4.22
N GLY A 725 -16.12 0.14 2.96
CA GLY A 725 -15.06 -0.10 1.96
C GLY A 725 -13.69 0.46 2.37
N ARG A 726 -13.66 1.47 3.26
CA ARG A 726 -12.40 2.06 3.73
C ARG A 726 -11.60 1.11 4.62
N TRP A 727 -12.27 0.32 5.47
CA TRP A 727 -11.60 -0.57 6.45
C TRP A 727 -10.80 -1.70 5.79
N GLY A 728 -11.31 -2.23 4.68
CA GLY A 728 -10.69 -3.32 3.91
C GLY A 728 -9.74 -2.87 2.79
N MET A 729 -9.38 -1.58 2.73
CA MET A 729 -8.58 -1.06 1.63
C MET A 729 -7.19 -1.70 1.58
N ASN A 730 -6.72 -2.04 0.37
CA ASN A 730 -5.33 -2.44 0.19
C ASN A 730 -4.43 -1.22 0.46
N ILE A 731 -3.43 -1.41 1.32
CA ILE A 731 -2.49 -0.36 1.76
C ILE A 731 -1.33 -0.18 0.77
N ASN A 732 -1.04 -1.18 -0.06
CA ASN A 732 -0.05 -1.08 -1.13
C ASN A 732 -0.76 -1.06 -2.49
N LYS A 733 -1.21 0.13 -2.90
CA LYS A 733 -1.82 0.35 -4.20
C LYS A 733 -0.77 0.84 -5.19
N SER A 734 -0.92 0.43 -6.45
CA SER A 734 -0.24 1.08 -7.56
C SER A 734 -0.51 2.59 -7.50
N GLN A 735 0.57 3.36 -7.55
CA GLN A 735 0.63 4.81 -7.62
C GLN A 735 0.96 5.19 -9.06
N LEU A 736 0.40 6.31 -9.50
CA LEU A 736 0.72 6.94 -10.77
C LEU A 736 1.42 8.26 -10.47
N THR A 737 2.59 8.47 -11.06
CA THR A 737 3.33 9.74 -10.89
C THR A 737 3.73 10.27 -12.25
N TYR A 738 3.31 11.51 -12.53
CA TYR A 738 3.72 12.24 -13.72
C TYR A 738 5.00 13.01 -13.42
N VAL A 739 5.96 12.93 -14.34
CA VAL A 739 7.23 13.66 -14.28
C VAL A 739 7.52 14.31 -15.62
N ASN A 740 8.00 15.54 -15.59
CA ASN A 740 8.31 16.34 -16.79
C ASN A 740 9.81 16.69 -16.90
N SER A 741 10.65 15.98 -16.13
CA SER A 741 12.10 16.13 -16.19
C SER A 741 12.76 14.76 -16.04
N LEU A 742 13.83 14.56 -16.80
CA LEU A 742 14.67 13.36 -16.73
C LEU A 742 15.18 13.12 -15.30
N SER A 743 15.49 14.21 -14.62
CA SER A 743 15.87 14.27 -13.21
C SER A 743 14.83 13.62 -12.28
N ALA A 744 13.57 14.04 -12.35
CA ALA A 744 12.49 13.47 -11.54
C ALA A 744 12.16 12.02 -11.94
N PHE A 745 12.25 11.71 -13.24
CA PHE A 745 12.06 10.37 -13.79
C PHE A 745 13.08 9.37 -13.21
N ASN A 746 14.37 9.69 -13.33
CA ASN A 746 15.46 8.87 -12.83
C ASN A 746 15.42 8.69 -11.32
N LYS A 747 14.99 9.71 -10.58
CA LYS A 747 14.81 9.62 -9.14
C LYS A 747 13.83 8.53 -8.73
N ILE A 748 12.74 8.34 -9.48
CA ILE A 748 11.73 7.32 -9.18
C ILE A 748 12.23 5.93 -9.58
N LEU A 749 12.86 5.80 -10.75
CA LEU A 749 13.40 4.51 -11.22
C LEU A 749 14.53 3.98 -10.31
N ALA A 750 15.37 4.87 -9.80
CA ALA A 750 16.49 4.50 -8.92
C ALA A 750 16.10 4.36 -7.44
N ASP A 751 14.83 4.57 -7.07
CA ASP A 751 14.38 4.51 -5.68
C ASP A 751 14.29 3.04 -5.21
N PRO A 752 15.17 2.58 -4.30
CA PRO A 752 15.20 1.18 -3.89
C PRO A 752 13.96 0.77 -3.09
N THR A 753 13.13 1.72 -2.63
CA THR A 753 11.90 1.46 -1.88
C THR A 753 10.70 1.20 -2.78
N LYS A 754 10.81 1.47 -4.09
CA LYS A 754 9.73 1.37 -5.07
C LYS A 754 9.92 0.17 -5.99
N ASN A 755 8.79 -0.43 -6.39
CA ASN A 755 8.69 -1.42 -7.44
C ASN A 755 7.97 -0.77 -8.62
N VAL A 756 8.70 -0.42 -9.67
CA VAL A 756 8.13 0.19 -10.89
C VAL A 756 7.50 -0.91 -11.73
N LYS A 757 6.23 -0.75 -12.08
CA LYS A 757 5.44 -1.72 -12.84
C LYS A 757 5.38 -1.37 -14.33
N ASP A 758 5.24 -0.08 -14.63
CA ASP A 758 5.05 0.39 -16.00
C ASP A 758 5.49 1.85 -16.15
N VAL A 759 5.83 2.24 -17.38
CA VAL A 759 6.16 3.61 -17.78
C VAL A 759 5.59 3.87 -19.17
N TYR A 760 4.82 4.95 -19.30
CA TYR A 760 4.34 5.42 -20.61
C TYR A 760 4.46 6.94 -20.72
N LEU A 761 4.38 7.48 -21.93
CA LEU A 761 4.54 8.90 -22.23
C LEU A 761 3.21 9.48 -22.71
N PRO A 762 2.38 10.09 -21.83
CA PRO A 762 1.15 10.74 -22.24
C PRO A 762 1.37 11.86 -23.27
N THR A 763 2.50 12.56 -23.16
CA THR A 763 2.95 13.57 -24.12
C THR A 763 4.47 13.45 -24.34
N PRO A 764 5.05 14.08 -25.36
CA PRO A 764 6.50 14.07 -25.58
C PRO A 764 7.32 14.63 -24.40
N GLU A 765 6.73 15.48 -23.55
CA GLU A 765 7.38 16.17 -22.44
C GLU A 765 7.09 15.55 -21.06
N VAL A 766 6.15 14.60 -20.97
CA VAL A 766 5.70 14.02 -19.69
C VAL A 766 5.78 12.51 -19.73
N ALA A 767 6.39 11.94 -18.69
CA ALA A 767 6.34 10.50 -18.42
C ALA A 767 5.40 10.20 -17.26
N ALA A 768 4.58 9.18 -17.43
CA ALA A 768 3.71 8.59 -16.42
C ALA A 768 4.36 7.29 -15.91
N ILE A 769 4.70 7.25 -14.63
CA ILE A 769 5.34 6.09 -13.99
C ILE A 769 4.34 5.42 -13.05
N VAL A 770 4.05 4.16 -13.30
CA VAL A 770 3.22 3.30 -12.43
C VAL A 770 4.13 2.51 -11.49
N TRP A 771 3.95 2.64 -10.19
CA TRP A 771 4.80 1.99 -9.20
C TRP A 771 4.03 1.60 -7.94
N GLU A 772 4.56 0.68 -7.14
CA GLU A 772 4.06 0.40 -5.79
C GLU A 772 5.22 0.37 -4.78
N SER A 773 4.92 0.44 -3.49
CA SER A 773 5.98 0.30 -2.47
C SER A 773 6.42 -1.16 -2.39
N LYS A 774 7.71 -1.43 -2.25
CA LYS A 774 8.18 -2.76 -1.88
C LYS A 774 7.61 -3.12 -0.49
N LYS A 775 7.30 -4.40 -0.26
CA LYS A 775 6.56 -4.87 0.93
C LYS A 775 7.16 -4.39 2.26
N ASP A 776 8.49 -4.36 2.36
CA ASP A 776 9.21 -3.96 3.58
C ASP A 776 9.18 -2.44 3.84
N PHE A 777 8.77 -1.64 2.84
CA PHE A 777 8.74 -0.18 2.89
C PHE A 777 7.31 0.38 2.94
N ILE A 778 6.30 -0.48 3.11
CA ILE A 778 4.91 -0.03 3.29
C ILE A 778 4.81 0.68 4.66
N PRO A 779 4.41 1.95 4.72
CA PRO A 779 4.28 2.66 5.98
C PRO A 779 3.12 2.11 6.84
N GLN A 780 3.18 2.35 8.15
CA GLN A 780 2.07 2.07 9.05
C GLN A 780 0.84 2.86 8.64
N ASP A 781 -0.16 2.10 8.21
CA ASP A 781 -1.47 2.64 7.96
C ASP A 781 -2.18 2.92 9.29
N THR A 782 -2.86 4.06 9.34
CA THR A 782 -3.58 4.58 10.52
C THR A 782 -5.07 4.77 10.23
N VAL A 783 -5.57 4.16 9.15
CA VAL A 783 -6.92 4.41 8.61
C VAL A 783 -7.67 3.14 8.17
N THR A 784 -7.02 1.97 8.21
CA THR A 784 -7.57 0.66 7.85
C THR A 784 -7.38 -0.32 9.00
N ASN A 785 -8.28 -1.30 9.10
CA ASN A 785 -8.10 -2.43 10.01
C ASN A 785 -8.83 -3.66 9.44
N ILE A 786 -8.05 -4.71 9.26
CA ILE A 786 -8.43 -5.96 8.61
C ILE A 786 -9.29 -6.87 9.50
N PHE A 787 -9.26 -6.72 10.82
CA PHE A 787 -9.97 -7.59 11.75
C PHE A 787 -11.47 -7.36 11.79
N TRP A 788 -11.91 -6.19 11.33
CA TRP A 788 -13.33 -5.85 11.28
C TRP A 788 -14.03 -6.49 10.11
N GLN A 789 -13.34 -7.36 9.37
CA GLN A 789 -13.93 -8.12 8.29
C GLN A 789 -14.90 -9.15 8.83
N ARG A 790 -16.17 -8.86 8.60
CA ARG A 790 -17.26 -9.82 8.43
C ARG A 790 -17.23 -10.99 9.44
N LEU A 791 -17.45 -10.70 10.71
CA LEU A 791 -17.91 -11.70 11.66
C LEU A 791 -19.36 -12.04 11.36
N ARG A 792 -19.55 -12.90 10.36
CA ARG A 792 -20.86 -13.42 10.01
C ARG A 792 -21.37 -14.31 11.14
N ARG A 793 -22.43 -13.87 11.79
CA ARG A 793 -23.55 -14.75 12.14
C ARG A 793 -24.68 -14.44 11.16
N LEU A 794 -24.58 -14.96 9.94
CA LEU A 794 -25.78 -15.11 9.11
C LEU A 794 -26.06 -16.61 9.04
N GLY A 795 -26.69 -17.09 10.10
CA GLY A 795 -27.47 -18.31 10.07
C GLY A 795 -28.66 -18.07 9.14
N LEU A 796 -28.42 -18.17 7.84
CA LEU A 796 -29.45 -18.45 6.85
C LEU A 796 -28.86 -19.51 5.94
N ALA A 797 -29.03 -20.73 6.41
CA ALA A 797 -29.13 -21.89 5.57
C ALA A 797 -30.59 -22.10 5.19
#